data_AF-A0A5E7ZVD8-F1
#
_entry.id   AF-A0A5E7ZVD8-F1
#
_cell.length_a   1.000
_cell.length_b   1.000
_cell.length_c   1.000
_cell.angle_alpha   90.00
_cell.angle_beta   90.00
_cell.angle_gamma   90.00
#
_symmetry.space_group_name_H-M   'P 1'
#
loop_
_entity.id
_entity.type
_entity.pdbx_description
1 polymer ?
#
loop_
_entity_poly.entity_id
_entity_poly.type
_entity_poly.pdbx_seq_one_letter_code
_entity_poly.pdbx_strand_id
1 'polypeptide(L)'
;MRRIASLLAATSLFAASAAFAQEEAASEAESTEWDVNNPPGVEITQVPIATDEGTWMDVDVAPDGQTIAFSMLGDIYTMPISGGTPTRIAEGLAWEVQPRFSPDGSRIAFTSDRGGGDNIWVMNADGTDARQLTNEDFRLMHQPSWSPDGQFIVAKKHFTTGRSLGTGEVWMYHISGGAGVQLVARPNEQHQKELGEPIFAPDGSAVYYTRNVTPGSTFIYAQDSNTDLFNIERYDMATGEVTTAVSGLGGAVRPTPSPDGTMLAFVRREDMQTGLYIRNLASGETTRIYDDLDRDVMETWAVTGVYPNMDWTPDSRSIVFWSGGHINRINADGTGLAQIPFSINDTRGVLPAPRPQIAVAVDQVEVTMARFPAVSPDGRTVVFESLGRLYTMPASGGTPRRLTSGGGDARELFPSWSRDGSRIVYVHWTDAGLGEIRTIAPNGSGSRTVTSQPGHYSRPHFSPDGQTIVFERGEGGGLTAPEYSDNPGVYRMPARGGAMVLVSREHSLPHFGAENDRIFMTGSSGGNQVLVSTDLNGEAERTHATGEMVTSYHVAPNGRYVAFTENYDAYAVPLMPGGQTVTLSGSARALPVVEVSDSGAAYVHWASGGERLHWSLGPTLFTAEVSELFPSAPPAEGEDRSYTQPETGVSLLRTVAADRADGRLAITGARIVTMADENGGVIENGTILIEGDMIAAIGAAGEVSIPAGTPTIDASGRTIIPGIIDAHAHGTVATNELVPQQNWALQQALALGTTTIHNPSTESAFFVAEDMQRTGELLAPRMFSTGRIIYGARSPYAYAQIDSLEDALDHVRRLRAEGAPSVKNYNQPRREQRQMVVEAARRENMLVVAEGGSLFGMDLNLIADGNSTLEHNIPVEHFYEDVLQFMAGADTNYTPTLVVGYGGLAGDPYWRQATNAFEQPLLQAHTPPAILRAETSRRTTAPESNFVDDDIAREAARVAERGVEVAAGGHGQQAGIDIHWEIWSFARGGMSEVDALETATIGAARSLGMDSEIGSLEVGKLADLVILTGNPLENIRNTETVETVVIGGRAYDAATLNEVASGDSTRAPYWWED
;
A
#
# COMPACT_ATOMS: atom_id res chain seq x y z
N MET A 1 45.81 72.78 31.59
CA MET A 1 45.02 72.31 32.75
C MET A 1 43.56 72.28 32.32
N ARG A 2 42.68 71.33 32.60
CA ARG A 2 42.73 69.94 33.12
C ARG A 2 41.23 69.53 33.20
N ARG A 3 40.87 68.34 32.70
CA ARG A 3 39.74 67.45 33.09
C ARG A 3 38.32 68.05 32.97
N ILE A 4 37.33 67.43 32.33
CA ILE A 4 36.67 66.14 32.62
C ILE A 4 35.85 65.75 31.37
N ALA A 5 35.94 64.48 30.93
CA ALA A 5 34.84 63.66 30.38
C ALA A 5 35.44 62.44 29.65
N SER A 6 35.14 61.22 30.12
CA SER A 6 35.09 59.95 29.37
C SER A 6 35.11 58.79 30.36
N LEU A 7 33.95 58.23 30.73
CA LEU A 7 33.82 56.88 31.31
C LEU A 7 32.34 56.50 31.47
N LEU A 8 31.82 55.67 30.57
CA LEU A 8 30.73 54.69 30.74
C LEU A 8 30.36 54.11 29.36
N ALA A 9 31.29 53.33 28.81
CA ALA A 9 31.11 52.51 27.62
C ALA A 9 31.75 51.15 27.92
N ALA A 10 31.04 50.29 28.66
CA ALA A 10 31.53 48.94 28.98
C ALA A 10 30.43 47.93 29.37
N THR A 11 29.15 48.18 29.09
CA THR A 11 28.06 47.25 29.49
C THR A 11 26.98 47.00 28.43
N SER A 12 27.20 47.42 27.18
CA SER A 12 26.22 47.25 26.09
C SER A 12 26.74 46.45 24.89
N LEU A 13 27.94 45.85 24.97
CA LEU A 13 28.51 45.03 23.88
C LEU A 13 28.43 43.50 24.07
N PHE A 14 27.89 43.01 25.19
CA PHE A 14 27.68 41.57 25.41
C PHE A 14 26.23 41.09 25.21
N ALA A 15 25.29 42.01 24.95
CA ALA A 15 23.90 41.67 24.65
C ALA A 15 23.57 41.67 23.15
N ALA A 16 24.41 42.31 22.32
CA ALA A 16 24.23 42.33 20.86
C ALA A 16 24.90 41.12 20.18
N SER A 17 25.98 40.56 20.74
CA SER A 17 26.63 39.36 20.20
C SER A 17 25.91 38.05 20.55
N ALA A 18 25.02 38.05 21.55
CA ALA A 18 24.15 36.90 21.85
C ALA A 18 22.89 36.89 20.98
N ALA A 19 22.37 38.06 20.57
CA ALA A 19 21.23 38.15 19.66
C ALA A 19 21.62 37.81 18.21
N PHE A 20 22.81 38.26 17.75
CA PHE A 20 23.31 37.90 16.42
C PHE A 20 23.79 36.45 16.31
N ALA A 21 24.26 35.83 17.39
CA ALA A 21 24.59 34.40 17.40
C ALA A 21 23.33 33.50 17.48
N GLN A 22 22.21 34.04 17.98
CA GLN A 22 20.93 33.33 18.03
C GLN A 22 20.10 33.55 16.75
N GLU A 23 20.35 34.64 16.01
CA GLU A 23 19.87 34.83 14.62
C GLU A 23 20.73 34.07 13.60
N GLU A 24 22.07 33.95 13.76
CA GLU A 24 22.90 33.08 12.90
C GLU A 24 22.62 31.59 13.12
N ALA A 25 22.32 31.16 14.36
CA ALA A 25 21.87 29.79 14.63
C ALA A 25 20.43 29.51 14.16
N ALA A 26 19.63 30.55 13.90
CA ALA A 26 18.28 30.41 13.32
C ALA A 26 18.28 30.63 11.79
N SER A 27 19.33 31.20 11.22
CA SER A 27 19.51 31.38 9.77
C SER A 27 20.41 30.32 9.12
N GLU A 28 20.94 29.36 9.88
CA GLU A 28 21.55 28.11 9.38
C GLU A 28 20.52 26.97 9.24
N ALA A 29 19.24 27.23 9.44
CA ALA A 29 18.18 26.41 8.86
C ALA A 29 18.01 26.76 7.38
N GLU A 30 19.09 26.70 6.60
CA GLU A 30 18.94 26.29 5.20
C GLU A 30 18.23 24.93 5.26
N SER A 31 17.13 24.77 4.53
CA SER A 31 16.48 23.47 4.40
C SER A 31 17.55 22.48 3.93
N THR A 32 18.08 21.68 4.85
CA THR A 32 19.09 20.67 4.50
C THR A 32 18.43 19.73 3.54
N GLU A 33 18.88 19.75 2.28
CA GLU A 33 18.50 18.80 1.25
C GLU A 33 18.57 17.38 1.83
N TRP A 34 17.56 16.56 1.56
CA TRP A 34 17.49 15.22 2.14
C TRP A 34 18.63 14.36 1.61
N ASP A 35 19.51 13.89 2.50
CA ASP A 35 20.59 12.96 2.17
C ASP A 35 20.19 11.55 2.62
N VAL A 36 20.08 10.62 1.66
CA VAL A 36 19.74 9.21 1.91
C VAL A 36 20.67 8.56 2.93
N ASN A 37 21.96 8.89 2.91
CA ASN A 37 22.97 8.31 3.80
C ASN A 37 23.00 8.97 5.18
N ASN A 38 22.52 10.21 5.27
CA ASN A 38 22.51 10.97 6.52
C ASN A 38 21.23 11.81 6.64
N PRO A 39 20.05 11.17 6.82
CA PRO A 39 18.78 11.86 6.88
C PRO A 39 18.76 12.91 8.01
N PRO A 40 18.30 14.14 7.73
CA PRO A 40 18.42 15.24 8.68
C PRO A 40 17.58 14.99 9.94
N GLY A 41 18.25 14.96 11.09
CA GLY A 41 17.59 14.83 12.40
C GLY A 41 17.19 13.41 12.81
N VAL A 42 17.67 12.38 12.10
CA VAL A 42 17.40 10.96 12.40
C VAL A 42 18.69 10.28 12.87
N GLU A 43 18.62 9.53 13.97
CA GLU A 43 19.75 8.75 14.49
C GLU A 43 19.83 7.39 13.79
N ILE A 44 20.99 7.05 13.24
CA ILE A 44 21.22 5.77 12.55
C ILE A 44 21.80 4.76 13.55
N THR A 45 21.10 3.65 13.77
CA THR A 45 21.59 2.53 14.58
C THR A 45 22.41 1.59 13.70
N GLN A 46 23.44 0.94 14.28
CA GLN A 46 24.31 0.01 13.57
C GLN A 46 24.01 -1.43 13.99
N VAL A 47 23.53 -2.25 13.06
CA VAL A 47 23.29 -3.67 13.22
C VAL A 47 24.59 -4.44 12.92
N PRO A 48 25.15 -5.20 13.87
CA PRO A 48 26.35 -5.99 13.62
C PRO A 48 26.06 -7.18 12.71
N ILE A 49 26.90 -7.39 11.70
CA ILE A 49 26.85 -8.51 10.77
C ILE A 49 28.19 -9.25 10.80
N ALA A 50 28.16 -10.51 11.21
CA ALA A 50 29.34 -11.38 11.25
C ALA A 50 28.98 -12.75 10.65
N THR A 51 29.47 -12.99 9.43
CA THR A 51 29.07 -14.15 8.61
C THR A 51 30.11 -14.47 7.54
N ASP A 52 30.10 -15.71 7.06
CA ASP A 52 30.78 -16.24 5.86
C ASP A 52 29.77 -16.73 4.79
N GLU A 53 28.49 -16.42 5.00
CA GLU A 53 27.38 -16.61 4.08
C GLU A 53 26.71 -15.28 3.73
N GLY A 54 26.23 -15.14 2.49
CA GLY A 54 25.53 -13.94 2.03
C GLY A 54 24.40 -14.27 1.04
N THR A 55 23.35 -13.46 1.06
CA THR A 55 22.16 -13.62 0.21
C THR A 55 22.26 -12.73 -1.02
N TRP A 56 22.01 -13.29 -2.21
CA TRP A 56 21.97 -12.57 -3.48
C TRP A 56 23.23 -11.73 -3.78
N MET A 57 24.40 -12.39 -3.86
CA MET A 57 25.67 -11.68 -4.03
C MET A 57 26.06 -11.54 -5.51
N ASP A 58 26.06 -10.33 -6.05
CA ASP A 58 26.65 -10.05 -7.36
C ASP A 58 28.18 -10.19 -7.29
N VAL A 59 28.80 -10.89 -8.24
CA VAL A 59 30.27 -11.09 -8.28
C VAL A 59 30.86 -10.69 -9.64
N ASP A 60 32.04 -10.07 -9.63
CA ASP A 60 32.84 -9.73 -10.82
C ASP A 60 34.33 -9.97 -10.58
N VAL A 61 35.06 -10.39 -11.61
CA VAL A 61 36.49 -10.75 -11.52
C VAL A 61 37.33 -9.65 -12.17
N ALA A 62 38.34 -9.15 -11.46
CA ALA A 62 39.23 -8.14 -12.01
C ALA A 62 39.99 -8.68 -13.25
N PRO A 63 40.32 -7.83 -14.25
CA PRO A 63 41.01 -8.26 -15.47
C PRO A 63 42.38 -8.93 -15.24
N ASP A 64 43.01 -8.70 -14.09
CA ASP A 64 44.27 -9.34 -13.70
C ASP A 64 44.09 -10.77 -13.16
N GLY A 65 42.85 -11.18 -12.88
CA GLY A 65 42.46 -12.48 -12.34
C GLY A 65 42.88 -12.71 -10.89
N GLN A 66 43.24 -11.66 -10.14
CA GLN A 66 43.75 -11.76 -8.77
C GLN A 66 42.76 -11.29 -7.72
N THR A 67 41.82 -10.42 -8.09
CA THR A 67 40.87 -9.78 -7.19
C THR A 67 39.44 -10.04 -7.67
N ILE A 68 38.50 -10.18 -6.74
CA ILE A 68 37.07 -10.16 -7.01
C ILE A 68 36.44 -8.95 -6.31
N ALA A 69 35.37 -8.43 -6.90
CA ALA A 69 34.44 -7.52 -6.26
C ALA A 69 33.11 -8.24 -6.09
N PHE A 70 32.44 -8.00 -4.97
CA PHE A 70 31.09 -8.54 -4.76
C PHE A 70 30.24 -7.60 -3.92
N SER A 71 28.91 -7.67 -4.08
CA SER A 71 27.97 -6.96 -3.20
C SER A 71 27.28 -7.87 -2.20
N MET A 72 26.97 -7.36 -1.01
CA MET A 72 26.23 -8.07 0.02
C MET A 72 25.54 -7.10 0.97
N LEU A 73 24.22 -7.23 1.14
CA LEU A 73 23.38 -6.32 1.93
C LEU A 73 23.65 -4.83 1.66
N GLY A 74 23.62 -4.43 0.39
CA GLY A 74 23.73 -3.02 0.00
C GLY A 74 25.14 -2.43 0.06
N ASP A 75 26.17 -3.22 0.32
CA ASP A 75 27.56 -2.77 0.30
C ASP A 75 28.38 -3.48 -0.77
N ILE A 76 29.49 -2.87 -1.19
CA ILE A 76 30.45 -3.45 -2.12
C ILE A 76 31.78 -3.74 -1.41
N TYR A 77 32.30 -4.94 -1.66
CA TYR A 77 33.55 -5.45 -1.13
C TYR A 77 34.54 -5.80 -2.24
N THR A 78 35.83 -5.77 -1.91
CA THR A 78 36.89 -6.38 -2.73
C THR A 78 37.71 -7.37 -1.91
N MET A 79 38.18 -8.42 -2.57
CA MET A 79 38.94 -9.50 -1.92
C MET A 79 39.85 -10.21 -2.92
N PRO A 80 41.01 -10.77 -2.51
CA PRO A 80 41.74 -11.69 -3.37
C PRO A 80 40.86 -12.86 -3.84
N ILE A 81 41.01 -13.29 -5.09
CA ILE A 81 40.25 -14.42 -5.66
C ILE A 81 40.52 -15.76 -4.94
N SER A 82 41.59 -15.83 -4.13
CA SER A 82 41.87 -16.96 -3.25
C SER A 82 41.02 -17.00 -1.98
N GLY A 83 40.23 -15.96 -1.71
CA GLY A 83 39.47 -15.78 -0.48
C GLY A 83 40.25 -15.02 0.62
N GLY A 84 39.57 -14.79 1.74
CA GLY A 84 40.11 -14.07 2.91
C GLY A 84 39.10 -13.13 3.57
N THR A 85 39.60 -12.13 4.30
CA THR A 85 38.76 -11.05 4.83
C THR A 85 38.60 -9.97 3.75
N PRO A 86 37.38 -9.70 3.28
CA PRO A 86 37.12 -8.66 2.29
C PRO A 86 37.37 -7.26 2.84
N THR A 87 37.67 -6.31 1.95
CA THR A 87 37.68 -4.88 2.25
C THR A 87 36.39 -4.25 1.77
N ARG A 88 35.61 -3.64 2.67
CA ARG A 88 34.41 -2.86 2.37
C ARG A 88 34.83 -1.54 1.70
N ILE A 89 34.39 -1.29 0.48
CA ILE A 89 34.82 -0.13 -0.34
C ILE A 89 33.67 0.83 -0.69
N ALA A 90 32.42 0.41 -0.51
CA ALA A 90 31.25 1.28 -0.51
C ALA A 90 30.32 0.84 0.65
N GLU A 91 29.85 1.81 1.45
CA GLU A 91 29.06 1.58 2.66
C GLU A 91 28.08 2.72 2.93
N GLY A 92 27.03 2.44 3.70
CA GLY A 92 26.06 3.45 4.17
C GLY A 92 24.64 2.90 4.32
N LEU A 93 23.65 3.80 4.25
CA LEU A 93 22.24 3.45 4.05
C LEU A 93 21.89 3.31 2.56
N ALA A 94 22.69 3.93 1.69
CA ALA A 94 22.58 3.76 0.25
C ALA A 94 22.79 2.29 -0.12
N TRP A 95 22.00 1.81 -1.08
CA TRP A 95 22.00 0.42 -1.51
C TRP A 95 22.87 0.23 -2.75
N GLU A 96 24.07 -0.30 -2.56
CA GLU A 96 25.13 -0.41 -3.56
C GLU A 96 25.22 -1.84 -4.09
N VAL A 97 24.98 -2.04 -5.39
CA VAL A 97 24.92 -3.39 -6.00
C VAL A 97 25.56 -3.47 -7.39
N GLN A 98 25.74 -4.69 -7.90
CA GLN A 98 26.19 -4.98 -9.27
C GLN A 98 27.55 -4.35 -9.66
N PRO A 99 28.61 -4.53 -8.85
CA PRO A 99 29.92 -4.00 -9.16
C PRO A 99 30.48 -4.65 -10.44
N ARG A 100 31.12 -3.85 -11.32
CA ARG A 100 31.86 -4.32 -12.50
C ARG A 100 33.15 -3.55 -12.70
N PHE A 101 34.29 -4.25 -12.75
CA PHE A 101 35.59 -3.67 -13.04
C PHE A 101 35.65 -3.12 -14.47
N SER A 102 36.34 -1.99 -14.64
CA SER A 102 36.73 -1.51 -15.96
C SER A 102 37.74 -2.48 -16.60
N PRO A 103 37.87 -2.50 -17.95
CA PRO A 103 38.79 -3.41 -18.64
C PRO A 103 40.27 -3.25 -18.25
N ASP A 104 40.64 -2.09 -17.71
CA ASP A 104 41.98 -1.82 -17.16
C ASP A 104 42.11 -2.09 -15.65
N GLY A 105 41.02 -2.48 -14.98
CA GLY A 105 40.94 -2.79 -13.54
C GLY A 105 41.03 -1.59 -12.60
N SER A 106 41.12 -0.36 -13.11
CA SER A 106 41.34 0.84 -12.28
C SER A 106 40.07 1.41 -11.63
N ARG A 107 38.89 1.08 -12.18
CA ARG A 107 37.60 1.61 -11.77
C ARG A 107 36.55 0.50 -11.64
N ILE A 108 35.49 0.80 -10.90
CA ILE A 108 34.31 -0.05 -10.75
C ILE A 108 33.09 0.79 -11.14
N ALA A 109 32.21 0.24 -12.00
CA ALA A 109 30.87 0.73 -12.21
C ALA A 109 29.89 -0.06 -11.34
N PHE A 110 28.86 0.58 -10.80
CA PHE A 110 27.88 -0.05 -9.90
C PHE A 110 26.56 0.72 -9.93
N THR A 111 25.51 0.13 -9.37
CA THR A 111 24.22 0.80 -9.13
C THR A 111 24.14 1.27 -7.70
N SER A 112 23.62 2.49 -7.50
CA SER A 112 23.39 3.07 -6.17
C SER A 112 22.20 4.03 -6.16
N ASP A 113 21.42 3.98 -5.08
CA ASP A 113 20.29 4.87 -4.78
C ASP A 113 20.69 6.11 -3.94
N ARG A 114 22.00 6.34 -3.74
CA ARG A 114 22.54 7.47 -2.96
C ARG A 114 22.03 8.85 -3.39
N GLY A 115 21.72 9.01 -4.68
CA GLY A 115 21.14 10.24 -5.25
C GLY A 115 19.61 10.27 -5.19
N GLY A 116 19.00 9.40 -4.40
CA GLY A 116 17.56 9.20 -4.29
C GLY A 116 17.03 8.06 -5.16
N GLY A 117 17.20 8.15 -6.48
CA GLY A 117 16.85 7.08 -7.42
C GLY A 117 18.03 6.18 -7.79
N ASP A 118 17.75 4.92 -8.14
CA ASP A 118 18.76 3.98 -8.65
C ASP A 118 19.44 4.52 -9.91
N ASN A 119 20.74 4.80 -9.80
CA ASN A 119 21.55 5.34 -10.87
C ASN A 119 22.85 4.55 -11.05
N ILE A 120 23.50 4.70 -12.20
CA ILE A 120 24.84 4.15 -12.43
C ILE A 120 25.87 5.13 -11.90
N TRP A 121 26.80 4.60 -11.12
CA TRP A 121 27.93 5.31 -10.55
C TRP A 121 29.24 4.64 -10.96
N VAL A 122 30.33 5.40 -10.86
CA VAL A 122 31.69 4.92 -11.10
C VAL A 122 32.59 5.39 -9.97
N MET A 123 33.43 4.51 -9.45
CA MET A 123 34.47 4.82 -8.44
C MET A 123 35.81 4.22 -8.84
N ASN A 124 36.89 4.63 -8.18
CA ASN A 124 38.17 3.92 -8.25
C ASN A 124 38.02 2.52 -7.63
N ALA A 125 38.86 1.58 -8.05
CA ALA A 125 38.83 0.20 -7.54
C ALA A 125 39.06 0.07 -6.02
N ASP A 126 39.58 1.13 -5.37
CA ASP A 126 39.77 1.21 -3.92
C ASP A 126 38.58 1.84 -3.16
N GLY A 127 37.49 2.18 -3.87
CA GLY A 127 36.29 2.82 -3.30
C GLY A 127 36.30 4.36 -3.34
N THR A 128 37.41 4.99 -3.71
CA THR A 128 37.51 6.46 -3.71
C THR A 128 36.92 7.10 -4.97
N ASP A 129 36.63 8.41 -4.92
CA ASP A 129 36.18 9.22 -6.07
C ASP A 129 34.91 8.69 -6.75
N ALA A 130 33.94 8.24 -5.94
CA ALA A 130 32.62 7.85 -6.43
C ALA A 130 31.89 9.02 -7.10
N ARG A 131 31.44 8.81 -8.33
CA ARG A 131 30.76 9.81 -9.18
C ARG A 131 29.55 9.21 -9.86
N GLN A 132 28.47 9.97 -9.85
CA GLN A 132 27.24 9.63 -10.54
C GLN A 132 27.41 9.80 -12.05
N LEU A 133 27.08 8.78 -12.83
CA LEU A 133 27.16 8.79 -14.29
C LEU A 133 25.80 9.11 -14.92
N THR A 134 24.72 8.57 -14.38
CA THR A 134 23.34 8.81 -14.82
C THR A 134 22.55 9.58 -13.77
N ASN A 135 21.61 10.41 -14.19
CA ASN A 135 20.84 11.29 -13.29
C ASN A 135 19.34 11.16 -13.55
N GLU A 136 18.83 9.92 -13.49
CA GLU A 136 17.39 9.67 -13.57
C GLU A 136 16.73 9.94 -12.22
N ASP A 137 15.57 10.58 -12.27
CA ASP A 137 14.76 11.01 -11.12
C ASP A 137 13.58 10.08 -10.85
N PHE A 138 12.95 9.55 -11.91
CA PHE A 138 11.78 8.66 -11.81
C PHE A 138 12.02 7.27 -12.40
N ARG A 139 13.14 7.08 -13.11
CA ARG A 139 13.50 5.83 -13.79
C ARG A 139 14.64 5.17 -13.04
N LEU A 140 14.68 3.84 -13.08
CA LEU A 140 15.65 3.07 -12.31
C LEU A 140 16.73 2.51 -13.24
N MET A 141 18.01 2.76 -12.93
CA MET A 141 19.14 2.30 -13.72
C MET A 141 19.86 1.14 -13.03
N HIS A 142 20.03 0.03 -13.76
CA HIS A 142 20.67 -1.18 -13.22
C HIS A 142 21.63 -1.82 -14.22
N GLN A 143 22.43 -2.76 -13.71
CA GLN A 143 23.22 -3.73 -14.47
C GLN A 143 24.21 -3.06 -15.43
N PRO A 144 25.15 -2.23 -14.92
CA PRO A 144 26.16 -1.63 -15.78
C PRO A 144 27.09 -2.70 -16.36
N SER A 145 27.57 -2.51 -17.59
CA SER A 145 28.66 -3.30 -18.20
C SER A 145 29.56 -2.39 -19.04
N TRP A 146 30.86 -2.51 -18.85
CA TRP A 146 31.86 -1.72 -19.58
C TRP A 146 32.01 -2.19 -21.03
N SER A 147 32.23 -1.24 -21.94
CA SER A 147 32.76 -1.54 -23.26
C SER A 147 34.22 -1.99 -23.15
N PRO A 148 34.73 -2.84 -24.07
CA PRO A 148 36.10 -3.35 -23.99
C PRO A 148 37.21 -2.29 -24.04
N ASP A 149 36.90 -1.11 -24.58
CA ASP A 149 37.82 0.06 -24.61
C ASP A 149 37.72 0.96 -23.37
N GLY A 150 36.82 0.65 -22.44
CA GLY A 150 36.61 1.40 -21.19
C GLY A 150 36.02 2.81 -21.36
N GLN A 151 35.50 3.15 -22.55
CA GLN A 151 34.94 4.48 -22.83
C GLN A 151 33.43 4.57 -22.61
N PHE A 152 32.73 3.45 -22.62
CA PHE A 152 31.27 3.39 -22.51
C PHE A 152 30.81 2.38 -21.46
N ILE A 153 29.60 2.59 -20.96
CA ILE A 153 28.84 1.66 -20.14
C ILE A 153 27.49 1.43 -20.80
N VAL A 154 27.09 0.16 -20.95
CA VAL A 154 25.68 -0.19 -21.20
C VAL A 154 25.00 -0.49 -19.88
N ALA A 155 23.74 -0.09 -19.75
CA ALA A 155 22.94 -0.32 -18.55
C ALA A 155 21.46 -0.48 -18.93
N LYS A 156 20.72 -1.15 -18.06
CA LYS A 156 19.26 -1.21 -18.13
C LYS A 156 18.69 0.11 -17.61
N LYS A 157 17.75 0.69 -18.35
CA LYS A 157 16.90 1.79 -17.90
C LYS A 157 15.47 1.29 -17.76
N HIS A 158 14.96 1.25 -16.54
CA HIS A 158 13.66 0.69 -16.21
C HIS A 158 12.60 1.78 -16.01
N PHE A 159 11.36 1.48 -16.39
CA PHE A 159 10.24 2.41 -16.34
C PHE A 159 9.08 1.80 -15.55
N THR A 160 8.31 2.63 -14.87
CA THR A 160 7.07 2.24 -14.21
C THR A 160 5.85 2.54 -15.11
N THR A 161 4.77 1.80 -14.91
CA THR A 161 3.44 2.09 -15.47
C THR A 161 2.52 2.57 -14.32
N GLY A 162 1.27 2.96 -14.61
CA GLY A 162 0.37 3.47 -13.57
C GLY A 162 0.13 2.52 -12.38
N ARG A 163 0.14 1.19 -12.60
CA ARG A 163 -0.13 0.18 -11.56
C ARG A 163 1.02 -0.81 -11.29
N SER A 164 2.01 -0.93 -12.17
CA SER A 164 3.03 -1.98 -12.10
C SER A 164 4.41 -1.45 -12.45
N LEU A 165 5.45 -2.11 -11.93
CA LEU A 165 6.80 -2.09 -12.49
C LEU A 165 6.69 -2.46 -13.98
N GLY A 166 7.19 -1.62 -14.88
CA GLY A 166 6.99 -1.73 -16.32
C GLY A 166 8.04 -2.60 -17.01
N THR A 167 8.60 -2.10 -18.11
CA THR A 167 9.60 -2.79 -18.95
C THR A 167 10.89 -1.97 -18.97
N GLY A 168 12.04 -2.66 -19.01
CA GLY A 168 13.34 -2.06 -19.22
C GLY A 168 13.69 -1.76 -20.69
N GLU A 169 14.75 -0.99 -20.85
CA GLU A 169 15.40 -0.66 -22.13
C GLU A 169 16.91 -0.80 -21.97
N VAL A 170 17.64 -1.00 -23.08
CA VAL A 170 19.12 -1.02 -23.05
C VAL A 170 19.65 0.32 -23.55
N TRP A 171 20.45 0.98 -22.72
CA TRP A 171 21.04 2.29 -22.99
C TRP A 171 22.55 2.25 -22.84
N MET A 172 23.24 3.10 -23.61
CA MET A 172 24.69 3.26 -23.60
C MET A 172 25.09 4.69 -23.22
N TYR A 173 26.07 4.83 -22.33
CA TYR A 173 26.55 6.09 -21.78
C TYR A 173 28.05 6.20 -21.95
N HIS A 174 28.56 7.37 -22.32
CA HIS A 174 30.00 7.64 -22.32
C HIS A 174 30.44 7.95 -20.88
N ILE A 175 31.65 7.53 -20.47
CA ILE A 175 32.15 7.65 -19.09
C ILE A 175 32.33 9.09 -18.59
N SER A 176 32.24 10.08 -19.49
CA SER A 176 32.26 11.50 -19.15
C SER A 176 30.87 12.08 -18.88
N GLY A 177 29.81 11.25 -18.91
CA GLY A 177 28.42 11.65 -18.78
C GLY A 177 27.70 11.92 -20.11
N GLY A 178 26.49 12.44 -20.01
CA GLY A 178 25.56 12.68 -21.12
C GLY A 178 24.22 11.96 -20.91
N ALA A 179 23.21 12.27 -21.73
CA ALA A 179 21.85 11.71 -21.58
C ALA A 179 21.71 10.23 -22.01
N GLY A 180 22.79 9.64 -22.54
CA GLY A 180 22.81 8.28 -23.07
C GLY A 180 22.25 8.13 -24.49
N VAL A 181 22.50 6.97 -25.08
CA VAL A 181 21.99 6.54 -26.39
C VAL A 181 21.22 5.24 -26.20
N GLN A 182 19.94 5.23 -26.58
CA GLN A 182 19.12 4.03 -26.54
C GLN A 182 19.57 3.04 -27.63
N LEU A 183 19.87 1.81 -27.24
CA LEU A 183 20.20 0.71 -28.16
C LEU A 183 18.97 -0.15 -28.44
N VAL A 184 18.25 -0.52 -27.39
CA VAL A 184 17.05 -1.36 -27.47
C VAL A 184 15.89 -0.64 -26.80
N ALA A 185 14.85 -0.35 -27.58
CA ALA A 185 13.63 0.30 -27.10
C ALA A 185 12.62 -0.73 -26.56
N ARG A 186 11.80 -0.31 -25.60
CA ARG A 186 10.62 -1.07 -25.20
C ARG A 186 9.53 -1.01 -26.28
N PRO A 187 8.65 -2.02 -26.40
CA PRO A 187 7.62 -2.04 -27.43
C PRO A 187 6.64 -0.86 -27.37
N ASN A 188 6.23 -0.46 -26.15
CA ASN A 188 5.39 0.71 -25.88
C ASN A 188 5.42 1.04 -24.37
N GLU A 189 4.80 2.15 -23.98
CA GLU A 189 4.81 2.66 -22.59
C GLU A 189 3.99 1.81 -21.60
N GLN A 190 3.06 0.98 -22.08
CA GLN A 190 2.20 0.12 -21.26
C GLN A 190 2.75 -1.32 -21.14
N HIS A 191 3.90 -1.60 -21.75
CA HIS A 191 4.52 -2.93 -21.71
C HIS A 191 5.16 -3.18 -20.33
N GLN A 192 4.93 -4.37 -19.78
CA GLN A 192 5.31 -4.79 -18.43
C GLN A 192 6.08 -6.13 -18.43
N LYS A 193 6.80 -6.41 -19.50
CA LYS A 193 7.61 -7.63 -19.65
C LYS A 193 9.09 -7.28 -19.51
N GLU A 194 9.80 -8.07 -18.71
CA GLU A 194 11.18 -7.78 -18.37
C GLU A 194 12.11 -7.77 -19.60
N LEU A 195 13.04 -6.81 -19.62
CA LEU A 195 14.06 -6.62 -20.65
C LEU A 195 15.26 -5.94 -19.98
N GLY A 196 16.40 -6.63 -19.91
CA GLY A 196 17.54 -6.17 -19.11
C GLY A 196 18.76 -7.06 -19.21
N GLU A 197 19.63 -6.99 -18.20
CA GLU A 197 20.89 -7.72 -18.08
C GLU A 197 21.87 -7.50 -19.25
N PRO A 198 22.09 -6.24 -19.70
CA PRO A 198 22.96 -5.98 -20.84
C PRO A 198 24.44 -6.24 -20.50
N ILE A 199 25.14 -6.90 -21.43
CA ILE A 199 26.58 -7.16 -21.32
C ILE A 199 27.25 -7.09 -22.69
N PHE A 200 28.43 -6.48 -22.77
CA PHE A 200 29.18 -6.42 -24.01
C PHE A 200 29.75 -7.79 -24.40
N ALA A 201 29.78 -8.07 -25.70
CA ALA A 201 30.70 -9.06 -26.25
C ALA A 201 32.16 -8.60 -26.00
N PRO A 202 33.11 -9.51 -25.74
CA PRO A 202 34.50 -9.15 -25.42
C PRO A 202 35.21 -8.33 -26.50
N ASP A 203 34.79 -8.47 -27.76
CA ASP A 203 35.32 -7.73 -28.90
C ASP A 203 34.57 -6.42 -29.19
N GLY A 204 33.50 -6.13 -28.43
CA GLY A 204 32.66 -4.94 -28.58
C GLY A 204 31.72 -4.99 -29.80
N SER A 205 31.64 -6.11 -30.51
CA SER A 205 30.80 -6.24 -31.72
C SER A 205 29.31 -6.33 -31.42
N ALA A 206 28.92 -6.67 -30.20
CA ALA A 206 27.54 -6.88 -29.79
C ALA A 206 27.30 -6.57 -28.31
N VAL A 207 26.03 -6.42 -27.96
CA VAL A 207 25.51 -6.44 -26.58
C VAL A 207 24.52 -7.59 -26.46
N TYR A 208 24.74 -8.48 -25.49
CA TYR A 208 23.78 -9.52 -25.12
C TYR A 208 22.86 -8.99 -24.02
N TYR A 209 21.59 -9.38 -24.03
CA TYR A 209 20.62 -8.99 -23.00
C TYR A 209 19.49 -10.01 -22.88
N THR A 210 18.85 -10.06 -21.73
CA THR A 210 17.71 -10.92 -21.42
C THR A 210 16.39 -10.25 -21.79
N ARG A 211 15.45 -11.03 -22.32
CA ARG A 211 14.09 -10.57 -22.65
C ARG A 211 13.05 -11.62 -22.29
N ASN A 212 12.00 -11.20 -21.59
CA ASN A 212 10.80 -12.02 -21.40
C ASN A 212 10.02 -12.11 -22.72
N VAL A 213 9.79 -13.34 -23.19
CA VAL A 213 9.15 -13.64 -24.49
C VAL A 213 7.75 -14.22 -24.34
N THR A 214 7.20 -14.25 -23.13
CA THR A 214 5.83 -14.72 -22.89
C THR A 214 4.81 -13.86 -23.64
N PRO A 215 3.69 -14.45 -24.12
CA PRO A 215 2.68 -13.70 -24.87
C PRO A 215 2.05 -12.55 -24.08
N GLY A 216 1.57 -11.53 -24.79
CA GLY A 216 0.86 -10.38 -24.22
C GLY A 216 1.79 -9.22 -23.84
N SER A 217 1.23 -8.21 -23.17
CA SER A 217 1.96 -6.99 -22.78
C SER A 217 1.99 -6.71 -21.29
N THR A 218 1.26 -7.47 -20.49
CA THR A 218 1.13 -7.29 -19.04
C THR A 218 2.01 -8.27 -18.28
N PHE A 219 2.40 -7.91 -17.07
CA PHE A 219 3.09 -8.83 -16.16
C PHE A 219 2.22 -10.07 -15.89
N ILE A 220 2.86 -11.22 -15.61
CA ILE A 220 2.21 -12.47 -15.24
C ILE A 220 2.86 -12.94 -13.95
N TYR A 221 2.09 -13.11 -12.89
CA TYR A 221 2.55 -13.74 -11.64
C TYR A 221 2.72 -15.24 -11.85
N ALA A 222 3.73 -15.84 -11.23
CA ALA A 222 3.98 -17.29 -11.25
C ALA A 222 3.96 -17.86 -12.68
N GLN A 223 4.79 -17.28 -13.55
CA GLN A 223 4.91 -17.71 -14.95
C GLN A 223 5.31 -19.18 -15.01
N ASP A 224 4.72 -19.97 -15.91
CA ASP A 224 5.11 -21.37 -16.09
C ASP A 224 6.55 -21.46 -16.61
N SER A 225 7.46 -21.72 -15.67
CA SER A 225 8.91 -21.79 -15.87
C SER A 225 9.36 -23.02 -16.65
N ASN A 226 8.47 -23.98 -16.92
CA ASN A 226 8.76 -25.09 -17.82
C ASN A 226 8.68 -24.68 -19.31
N THR A 227 8.14 -23.50 -19.61
CA THR A 227 7.99 -23.00 -20.99
C THR A 227 9.21 -22.21 -21.47
N ASP A 228 9.19 -21.73 -22.71
CA ASP A 228 10.19 -20.80 -23.24
C ASP A 228 9.78 -19.37 -22.84
N LEU A 229 10.19 -18.94 -21.63
CA LEU A 229 9.73 -17.68 -21.01
C LEU A 229 10.70 -16.50 -21.16
N PHE A 230 12.01 -16.78 -21.20
CA PHE A 230 13.06 -15.77 -21.32
C PHE A 230 14.10 -16.19 -22.35
N ASN A 231 14.50 -15.25 -23.22
CA ASN A 231 15.57 -15.46 -24.18
C ASN A 231 16.73 -14.50 -23.92
N ILE A 232 17.93 -14.96 -24.29
CA ILE A 232 19.09 -14.08 -24.45
C ILE A 232 19.12 -13.63 -25.90
N GLU A 233 18.95 -12.33 -26.09
CA GLU A 233 19.04 -11.64 -27.37
C GLU A 233 20.45 -11.03 -27.55
N ARG A 234 20.84 -10.81 -28.80
CA ARG A 234 22.09 -10.18 -29.22
C ARG A 234 21.77 -8.98 -30.11
N TYR A 235 22.15 -7.79 -29.65
CA TYR A 235 22.14 -6.55 -30.41
C TYR A 235 23.50 -6.37 -31.12
N ASP A 236 23.50 -6.26 -32.45
CA ASP A 236 24.72 -6.03 -33.23
C ASP A 236 25.09 -4.54 -33.28
N MET A 237 26.30 -4.19 -32.82
CA MET A 237 26.71 -2.79 -32.69
C MET A 237 26.94 -2.09 -34.03
N ALA A 238 27.16 -2.83 -35.12
CA ALA A 238 27.42 -2.25 -36.43
C ALA A 238 26.13 -1.99 -37.22
N THR A 239 25.13 -2.87 -37.09
CA THR A 239 23.89 -2.83 -37.88
C THR A 239 22.66 -2.39 -37.09
N GLY A 240 22.68 -2.54 -35.76
CA GLY A 240 21.51 -2.39 -34.89
C GLY A 240 20.52 -3.57 -34.98
N GLU A 241 20.90 -4.66 -35.63
CA GLU A 241 20.07 -5.87 -35.75
C GLU A 241 20.01 -6.62 -34.42
N VAL A 242 18.80 -7.09 -34.05
CA VAL A 242 18.59 -7.95 -32.88
C VAL A 242 18.31 -9.38 -33.33
N THR A 243 19.05 -10.33 -32.77
CA THR A 243 18.92 -11.77 -33.03
C THR A 243 18.91 -12.57 -31.73
N THR A 244 18.26 -13.72 -31.69
CA THR A 244 18.24 -14.57 -30.51
C THR A 244 19.51 -15.42 -30.41
N ALA A 245 20.26 -15.24 -29.33
CA ALA A 245 21.49 -15.99 -29.05
C ALA A 245 21.19 -17.31 -28.32
N VAL A 246 20.30 -17.29 -27.33
CA VAL A 246 19.88 -18.47 -26.55
C VAL A 246 18.37 -18.43 -26.30
N SER A 247 17.71 -19.55 -26.54
CA SER A 247 16.30 -19.79 -26.22
C SER A 247 16.09 -21.23 -25.74
N GLY A 248 14.88 -21.55 -25.28
CA GLY A 248 14.46 -22.91 -24.97
C GLY A 248 13.64 -23.01 -23.69
N LEU A 249 13.05 -24.19 -23.47
CA LEU A 249 12.32 -24.52 -22.25
C LEU A 249 13.17 -24.19 -21.01
N GLY A 250 12.53 -23.61 -19.98
CA GLY A 250 13.25 -23.13 -18.81
C GLY A 250 13.74 -21.69 -18.89
N GLY A 251 13.67 -21.10 -20.09
CA GLY A 251 14.25 -19.80 -20.38
C GLY A 251 15.79 -19.82 -20.39
N ALA A 252 16.37 -18.67 -20.68
CA ALA A 252 17.79 -18.37 -20.56
C ALA A 252 17.95 -16.90 -20.14
N VAL A 253 18.70 -16.68 -19.06
CA VAL A 253 18.90 -15.36 -18.44
C VAL A 253 20.36 -15.18 -18.02
N ARG A 254 20.72 -13.97 -17.55
CA ARG A 254 22.07 -13.60 -17.09
C ARG A 254 23.18 -14.00 -18.08
N PRO A 255 23.22 -13.41 -19.29
CA PRO A 255 24.29 -13.68 -20.24
C PRO A 255 25.65 -13.27 -19.67
N THR A 256 26.67 -14.11 -19.86
CA THR A 256 28.05 -13.80 -19.46
C THR A 256 29.04 -14.39 -20.47
N PRO A 257 29.47 -13.64 -21.50
CA PRO A 257 30.37 -14.15 -22.53
C PRO A 257 31.79 -14.36 -22.00
N SER A 258 32.47 -15.42 -22.46
CA SER A 258 33.87 -15.69 -22.08
C SER A 258 34.81 -14.63 -22.66
N PRO A 259 35.91 -14.24 -22.00
CA PRO A 259 36.86 -13.23 -22.49
C PRO A 259 37.42 -13.50 -23.90
N ASP A 260 37.52 -14.77 -24.32
CA ASP A 260 37.95 -15.15 -25.67
C ASP A 260 36.84 -15.10 -26.75
N GLY A 261 35.60 -14.81 -26.35
CA GLY A 261 34.43 -14.69 -27.23
C GLY A 261 33.92 -16.02 -27.81
N THR A 262 34.36 -17.17 -27.28
CA THR A 262 33.98 -18.48 -27.84
C THR A 262 32.81 -19.15 -27.11
N MET A 263 32.55 -18.75 -25.87
CA MET A 263 31.51 -19.33 -25.02
C MET A 263 30.61 -18.26 -24.40
N LEU A 264 29.42 -18.68 -23.97
CA LEU A 264 28.47 -17.88 -23.21
C LEU A 264 27.99 -18.69 -22.01
N ALA A 265 28.26 -18.21 -20.79
CA ALA A 265 27.63 -18.70 -19.58
C ALA A 265 26.24 -18.06 -19.42
N PHE A 266 25.27 -18.81 -18.91
CA PHE A 266 23.92 -18.33 -18.65
C PHE A 266 23.20 -19.21 -17.61
N VAL A 267 22.13 -18.68 -17.03
CA VAL A 267 21.26 -19.38 -16.09
C VAL A 267 20.00 -19.87 -16.79
N ARG A 268 19.56 -21.08 -16.46
CA ARG A 268 18.31 -21.70 -16.93
C ARG A 268 17.72 -22.56 -15.83
N ARG A 269 16.39 -22.65 -15.79
CA ARG A 269 15.68 -23.55 -14.89
C ARG A 269 15.10 -24.75 -15.63
N GLU A 270 15.30 -25.94 -15.08
CA GLU A 270 14.64 -27.16 -15.56
C GLU A 270 13.77 -27.70 -14.42
N ASP A 271 12.44 -27.72 -14.62
CA ASP A 271 11.47 -27.95 -13.55
C ASP A 271 11.65 -26.93 -12.41
N MET A 272 11.97 -27.36 -11.20
CA MET A 272 12.25 -26.46 -10.06
C MET A 272 13.75 -26.21 -9.84
N GLN A 273 14.63 -26.77 -10.67
CA GLN A 273 16.07 -26.69 -10.47
C GLN A 273 16.70 -25.60 -11.34
N THR A 274 17.19 -24.53 -10.72
CA THR A 274 18.01 -23.51 -11.38
C THR A 274 19.44 -24.02 -11.56
N GLY A 275 20.01 -23.84 -12.75
CA GLY A 275 21.35 -24.33 -13.08
C GLY A 275 22.16 -23.38 -13.94
N LEU A 276 23.49 -23.57 -13.89
CA LEU A 276 24.47 -22.84 -14.70
C LEU A 276 24.83 -23.64 -15.95
N TYR A 277 24.76 -22.97 -17.09
CA TYR A 277 24.99 -23.56 -18.41
C TYR A 277 26.07 -22.82 -19.17
N ILE A 278 26.74 -23.56 -20.06
CA ILE A 278 27.68 -23.03 -21.04
C ILE A 278 27.20 -23.35 -22.44
N ARG A 279 27.19 -22.35 -23.30
CA ARG A 279 26.96 -22.50 -24.73
C ARG A 279 28.20 -22.17 -25.52
N ASN A 280 28.61 -23.07 -26.41
CA ASN A 280 29.61 -22.78 -27.42
C ASN A 280 28.99 -21.94 -28.55
N LEU A 281 29.51 -20.73 -28.79
CA LEU A 281 28.90 -19.77 -29.71
C LEU A 281 29.04 -20.17 -31.19
N ALA A 282 30.03 -20.98 -31.53
CA ALA A 282 30.25 -21.42 -32.91
C ALA A 282 29.36 -22.61 -33.32
N SER A 283 29.19 -23.58 -32.41
CA SER A 283 28.41 -24.81 -32.67
C SER A 283 26.96 -24.74 -32.19
N GLY A 284 26.68 -23.88 -31.20
CA GLY A 284 25.40 -23.85 -30.50
C GLY A 284 25.20 -24.96 -29.47
N GLU A 285 26.22 -25.79 -29.20
CA GLU A 285 26.17 -26.84 -28.17
C GLU A 285 26.06 -26.20 -26.78
N THR A 286 25.11 -26.72 -25.97
CA THR A 286 24.82 -26.24 -24.62
C THR A 286 25.03 -27.37 -23.62
N THR A 287 25.74 -27.11 -22.52
CA THR A 287 26.02 -28.07 -21.44
C THR A 287 25.69 -27.45 -20.09
N ARG A 288 24.98 -28.18 -19.22
CA ARG A 288 24.83 -27.81 -17.81
C ARG A 288 26.11 -28.18 -17.07
N ILE A 289 26.67 -27.23 -16.33
CA ILE A 289 27.94 -27.42 -15.61
C ILE A 289 27.78 -27.42 -14.09
N TYR A 290 26.68 -26.85 -13.58
CA TYR A 290 26.33 -26.86 -12.16
C TYR A 290 24.80 -26.82 -12.03
N ASP A 291 24.24 -27.56 -11.08
CA ASP A 291 22.79 -27.75 -10.96
C ASP A 291 22.22 -27.46 -9.58
N ASP A 292 22.99 -26.84 -8.69
CA ASP A 292 22.57 -26.51 -7.32
C ASP A 292 22.69 -24.99 -7.06
N LEU A 293 22.20 -24.19 -8.02
CA LEU A 293 22.03 -22.75 -7.82
C LEU A 293 20.76 -22.52 -7.00
N ASP A 294 20.79 -21.53 -6.11
CA ASP A 294 19.57 -20.97 -5.50
C ASP A 294 18.57 -20.57 -6.59
N ARG A 295 17.28 -20.60 -6.25
CA ARG A 295 16.21 -20.31 -7.22
C ARG A 295 16.35 -18.93 -7.85
N ASP A 296 16.30 -18.90 -9.18
CA ASP A 296 16.16 -17.67 -9.95
C ASP A 296 14.81 -16.99 -9.72
N VAL A 297 14.71 -15.71 -10.10
CA VAL A 297 13.47 -14.93 -9.94
C VAL A 297 12.72 -14.73 -11.26
N MET A 298 12.76 -15.70 -12.19
CA MET A 298 12.03 -15.60 -13.47
C MET A 298 10.50 -15.50 -13.29
N GLU A 299 9.99 -15.87 -12.12
CA GLU A 299 8.56 -15.83 -11.77
C GLU A 299 8.14 -14.59 -10.99
N THR A 300 9.05 -13.63 -10.77
CA THR A 300 8.78 -12.35 -10.11
C THR A 300 9.11 -11.16 -11.03
N TRP A 301 9.06 -9.94 -10.48
CA TRP A 301 9.65 -8.79 -11.14
C TRP A 301 11.18 -8.82 -11.01
N ALA A 302 11.87 -8.81 -12.14
CA ALA A 302 13.32 -8.86 -12.20
C ALA A 302 13.92 -7.49 -12.57
N VAL A 303 13.54 -6.43 -11.83
CA VAL A 303 14.02 -5.05 -12.08
C VAL A 303 15.54 -4.98 -11.95
N THR A 304 16.10 -5.61 -10.93
CA THR A 304 17.55 -5.76 -10.71
C THR A 304 18.15 -6.95 -11.47
N GLY A 305 17.34 -7.72 -12.21
CA GLY A 305 17.74 -8.92 -12.92
C GLY A 305 17.26 -10.21 -12.29
N VAL A 306 17.53 -11.32 -12.97
CA VAL A 306 16.89 -12.61 -12.71
C VAL A 306 17.75 -13.54 -11.84
N TYR A 307 19.07 -13.31 -11.83
CA TYR A 307 20.04 -13.97 -10.97
C TYR A 307 21.21 -13.00 -10.68
N PRO A 308 21.97 -13.14 -9.58
CA PRO A 308 23.15 -12.30 -9.35
C PRO A 308 24.20 -12.38 -10.47
N ASN A 309 25.04 -11.35 -10.57
CA ASN A 309 26.17 -11.34 -11.49
C ASN A 309 27.14 -12.50 -11.21
N MET A 310 27.69 -13.03 -12.29
CA MET A 310 28.78 -14.00 -12.33
C MET A 310 29.78 -13.55 -13.39
N ASP A 311 31.01 -14.03 -13.31
CA ASP A 311 32.06 -13.63 -14.25
C ASP A 311 33.10 -14.72 -14.50
N TRP A 312 33.77 -14.62 -15.65
CA TRP A 312 34.82 -15.55 -16.06
C TRP A 312 36.17 -15.16 -15.49
N THR A 313 37.02 -16.15 -15.23
CA THR A 313 38.45 -15.88 -15.09
C THR A 313 39.02 -15.37 -16.42
N PRO A 314 40.01 -14.45 -16.40
CA PRO A 314 40.53 -13.84 -17.64
C PRO A 314 41.07 -14.82 -18.69
N ASP A 315 41.40 -16.05 -18.28
CA ASP A 315 41.85 -17.13 -19.16
C ASP A 315 40.71 -17.94 -19.82
N SER A 316 39.45 -17.53 -19.61
CA SER A 316 38.23 -18.19 -20.13
C SER A 316 38.05 -19.65 -19.66
N ARG A 317 38.69 -20.05 -18.55
CA ARG A 317 38.64 -21.46 -18.07
C ARG A 317 37.62 -21.73 -17.00
N SER A 318 37.38 -20.77 -16.11
CA SER A 318 36.51 -20.95 -14.96
C SER A 318 35.53 -19.80 -14.85
N ILE A 319 34.44 -20.03 -14.15
CA ILE A 319 33.41 -19.04 -13.82
C ILE A 319 33.37 -18.91 -12.31
N VAL A 320 33.26 -17.67 -11.82
CA VAL A 320 33.05 -17.31 -10.43
C VAL A 320 31.62 -16.82 -10.28
N PHE A 321 30.87 -17.37 -9.34
CA PHE A 321 29.43 -17.15 -9.18
C PHE A 321 29.01 -17.32 -7.73
N TRP A 322 27.84 -16.77 -7.37
CA TRP A 322 27.21 -17.01 -6.07
C TRP A 322 26.27 -18.22 -6.13
N SER A 323 26.31 -19.07 -5.10
CA SER A 323 25.29 -20.10 -4.81
C SER A 323 25.49 -20.68 -3.41
N GLY A 324 24.41 -21.13 -2.77
CA GLY A 324 24.44 -21.75 -1.45
C GLY A 324 24.96 -20.81 -0.37
N GLY A 325 24.71 -19.50 -0.50
CA GLY A 325 25.23 -18.47 0.42
C GLY A 325 26.71 -18.12 0.20
N HIS A 326 27.39 -18.75 -0.76
CA HIS A 326 28.83 -18.64 -0.93
C HIS A 326 29.26 -18.22 -2.33
N ILE A 327 30.51 -17.75 -2.44
CA ILE A 327 31.15 -17.50 -3.73
C ILE A 327 31.86 -18.78 -4.16
N ASN A 328 31.54 -19.27 -5.35
CA ASN A 328 32.03 -20.53 -5.91
C ASN A 328 32.78 -20.29 -7.21
N ARG A 329 33.70 -21.21 -7.53
CA ARG A 329 34.41 -21.29 -8.80
C ARG A 329 34.23 -22.67 -9.40
N ILE A 330 33.93 -22.74 -10.70
CA ILE A 330 33.86 -24.00 -11.45
C ILE A 330 34.52 -23.86 -12.82
N ASN A 331 35.10 -24.92 -13.36
CA ASN A 331 35.61 -24.92 -14.73
C ASN A 331 34.48 -24.99 -15.75
N ALA A 332 34.71 -24.47 -16.96
CA ALA A 332 33.74 -24.48 -18.06
C ALA A 332 33.32 -25.89 -18.53
N ASP A 333 34.06 -26.94 -18.13
CA ASP A 333 33.72 -28.34 -18.37
C ASP A 333 32.93 -28.99 -17.22
N GLY A 334 32.53 -28.20 -16.20
CA GLY A 334 31.81 -28.68 -15.01
C GLY A 334 32.70 -29.33 -13.95
N THR A 335 34.02 -29.34 -14.11
CA THR A 335 34.95 -29.90 -13.12
C THR A 335 35.48 -28.84 -12.15
N GLY A 336 36.10 -29.29 -11.06
CA GLY A 336 36.91 -28.43 -10.21
C GLY A 336 36.12 -27.39 -9.40
N LEU A 337 34.86 -27.70 -9.05
CA LEU A 337 34.06 -26.90 -8.12
C LEU A 337 34.85 -26.65 -6.83
N ALA A 338 35.00 -25.38 -6.46
CA ALA A 338 35.66 -24.95 -5.24
C ALA A 338 35.05 -23.63 -4.74
N GLN A 339 34.84 -23.55 -3.43
CA GLN A 339 34.42 -22.31 -2.77
C GLN A 339 35.60 -21.33 -2.66
N ILE A 340 35.33 -20.04 -2.85
CA ILE A 340 36.21 -18.92 -2.54
C ILE A 340 35.76 -18.37 -1.18
N PRO A 341 36.46 -18.69 -0.07
CA PRO A 341 35.99 -18.36 1.25
C PRO A 341 36.07 -16.85 1.51
N PHE A 342 35.03 -16.28 2.11
CA PHE A 342 35.06 -14.94 2.67
C PHE A 342 34.59 -14.98 4.13
N SER A 343 34.89 -13.93 4.89
CA SER A 343 34.31 -13.72 6.21
C SER A 343 34.31 -12.23 6.52
N ILE A 344 33.16 -11.70 6.89
CA ILE A 344 32.99 -10.32 7.32
C ILE A 344 32.69 -10.22 8.82
N ASN A 345 32.97 -9.04 9.38
CA ASN A 345 32.58 -8.66 10.73
C ASN A 345 32.50 -7.11 10.76
N ASP A 346 31.35 -6.60 10.32
CA ASP A 346 31.08 -5.16 10.17
C ASP A 346 29.62 -4.84 10.55
N THR A 347 29.05 -3.74 10.06
CA THR A 347 27.72 -3.27 10.47
C THR A 347 26.86 -2.75 9.31
N ARG A 348 25.54 -2.69 9.52
CA ARG A 348 24.55 -2.05 8.63
C ARG A 348 23.78 -0.95 9.36
N GLY A 349 23.58 0.18 8.68
CA GLY A 349 22.77 1.27 9.20
C GLY A 349 21.28 0.94 9.14
N VAL A 350 20.54 1.28 10.19
CA VAL A 350 19.08 1.21 10.22
C VAL A 350 18.50 2.47 10.87
N LEU A 351 17.43 2.99 10.29
CA LEU A 351 16.64 4.08 10.88
C LEU A 351 15.62 3.51 11.88
N PRO A 352 15.21 4.28 12.90
CA PRO A 352 14.29 3.78 13.92
C PRO A 352 12.86 3.65 13.40
N ALA A 353 12.22 2.51 13.67
CA ALA A 353 10.83 2.29 13.31
C ALA A 353 9.84 2.90 14.32
N PRO A 354 8.73 3.51 13.87
CA PRO A 354 7.69 3.97 14.79
C PRO A 354 6.91 2.77 15.36
N ARG A 355 6.70 2.77 16.69
CA ARG A 355 6.02 1.71 17.45
C ARG A 355 4.95 2.28 18.40
N PRO A 356 3.92 3.00 17.89
CA PRO A 356 2.86 3.49 18.76
C PRO A 356 2.05 2.32 19.34
N GLN A 357 1.51 2.53 20.54
CA GLN A 357 0.48 1.66 21.11
C GLN A 357 -0.88 2.12 20.59
N ILE A 358 -1.61 1.21 19.95
CA ILE A 358 -2.91 1.45 19.34
C ILE A 358 -4.00 0.93 20.29
N ALA A 359 -4.85 1.84 20.76
CA ALA A 359 -6.03 1.47 21.55
C ALA A 359 -7.03 0.71 20.67
N VAL A 360 -7.47 -0.46 21.13
CA VAL A 360 -8.39 -1.32 20.39
C VAL A 360 -9.83 -0.99 20.76
N ALA A 361 -10.12 -0.88 22.06
CA ALA A 361 -11.39 -0.43 22.59
C ALA A 361 -11.31 1.00 23.13
N VAL A 362 -12.38 1.76 22.93
CA VAL A 362 -12.53 3.13 23.43
C VAL A 362 -13.90 3.29 24.08
N ASP A 363 -14.03 4.16 25.07
CA ASP A 363 -15.33 4.45 25.70
C ASP A 363 -16.20 5.39 24.85
N GLN A 364 -15.54 6.22 24.03
CA GLN A 364 -16.17 7.21 23.17
C GLN A 364 -15.48 7.17 21.80
N VAL A 365 -16.28 7.08 20.75
CA VAL A 365 -15.85 7.15 19.36
C VAL A 365 -15.91 8.60 18.92
N GLU A 366 -14.76 9.12 18.50
CA GLU A 366 -14.67 10.38 17.76
C GLU A 366 -14.94 10.07 16.29
N VAL A 367 -16.14 10.42 15.79
CA VAL A 367 -16.52 10.16 14.39
C VAL A 367 -15.80 11.16 13.49
N THR A 368 -14.59 10.80 13.05
CA THR A 368 -13.67 11.65 12.27
C THR A 368 -14.20 11.94 10.88
N MET A 369 -14.99 11.04 10.30
CA MET A 369 -15.57 11.22 8.98
C MET A 369 -16.92 11.93 9.02
N ALA A 370 -16.90 13.27 9.04
CA ALA A 370 -18.08 14.09 8.78
C ALA A 370 -18.29 14.23 7.26
N ARG A 371 -19.22 13.46 6.69
CA ARG A 371 -19.29 13.24 5.24
C ARG A 371 -20.23 14.18 4.53
N PHE A 372 -19.88 14.47 3.28
CA PHE A 372 -20.67 15.32 2.39
C PHE A 372 -21.12 16.66 3.02
N PRO A 373 -20.27 17.38 3.78
CA PRO A 373 -20.66 18.67 4.31
C PRO A 373 -21.06 19.59 3.14
N ALA A 374 -22.17 20.30 3.32
CA ALA A 374 -22.66 21.28 2.37
C ALA A 374 -23.18 22.52 3.11
N VAL A 375 -22.55 23.67 2.89
CA VAL A 375 -22.96 24.95 3.48
C VAL A 375 -24.14 25.54 2.70
N SER A 376 -25.11 26.09 3.43
CA SER A 376 -26.32 26.69 2.89
C SER A 376 -26.00 27.91 2.00
N PRO A 377 -26.87 28.26 1.03
CA PRO A 377 -26.62 29.39 0.13
C PRO A 377 -26.48 30.75 0.82
N ASP A 378 -26.98 30.91 2.06
CA ASP A 378 -26.80 32.12 2.87
C ASP A 378 -25.54 32.09 3.75
N GLY A 379 -24.76 30.99 3.71
CA GLY A 379 -23.51 30.81 4.44
C GLY A 379 -23.68 30.53 5.93
N ARG A 380 -24.89 30.26 6.42
CA ARG A 380 -25.18 30.22 7.87
C ARG A 380 -25.27 28.83 8.48
N THR A 381 -25.61 27.81 7.69
CA THR A 381 -25.88 26.46 8.18
C THR A 381 -25.11 25.46 7.34
N VAL A 382 -24.47 24.48 7.96
CA VAL A 382 -23.94 23.31 7.25
C VAL A 382 -24.85 22.11 7.51
N VAL A 383 -25.12 21.34 6.45
CA VAL A 383 -25.65 19.97 6.56
C VAL A 383 -24.52 18.99 6.30
N PHE A 384 -24.45 17.88 7.03
CA PHE A 384 -23.45 16.84 6.83
C PHE A 384 -23.99 15.50 7.32
N GLU A 385 -23.33 14.42 6.91
CA GLU A 385 -23.62 13.04 7.30
C GLU A 385 -22.63 12.58 8.39
N SER A 386 -23.14 11.87 9.39
CA SER A 386 -22.33 11.20 10.41
C SER A 386 -23.07 9.96 10.90
N LEU A 387 -22.41 8.78 10.83
CA LEU A 387 -22.96 7.46 11.13
C LEU A 387 -24.25 7.14 10.33
N GLY A 388 -24.25 7.47 9.05
CA GLY A 388 -25.36 7.27 8.13
C GLY A 388 -26.56 8.20 8.36
N ARG A 389 -26.43 9.26 9.17
CA ARG A 389 -27.53 10.19 9.50
C ARG A 389 -27.18 11.62 9.17
N LEU A 390 -28.17 12.40 8.74
CA LEU A 390 -27.98 13.82 8.44
C LEU A 390 -28.13 14.71 9.68
N TYR A 391 -27.18 15.63 9.84
CA TYR A 391 -27.16 16.66 10.87
C TYR A 391 -27.07 18.04 10.26
N THR A 392 -27.60 19.04 10.97
CA THR A 392 -27.37 20.46 10.69
C THR A 392 -26.76 21.16 11.88
N MET A 393 -25.90 22.15 11.62
CA MET A 393 -25.36 23.06 12.63
C MET A 393 -25.04 24.43 12.03
N PRO A 394 -24.87 25.48 12.85
CA PRO A 394 -24.36 26.75 12.35
C PRO A 394 -22.99 26.56 11.69
N ALA A 395 -22.80 27.16 10.51
CA ALA A 395 -21.54 27.10 9.78
C ALA A 395 -20.39 27.85 10.49
N SER A 396 -20.70 28.59 11.57
CA SER A 396 -19.73 29.22 12.47
C SER A 396 -19.34 28.35 13.67
N GLY A 397 -19.81 27.10 13.74
CA GLY A 397 -19.62 26.20 14.88
C GLY A 397 -20.82 26.13 15.83
N GLY A 398 -20.90 25.04 16.59
CA GLY A 398 -21.98 24.75 17.54
C GLY A 398 -22.33 23.26 17.59
N THR A 399 -23.39 22.91 18.32
CA THR A 399 -23.81 21.51 18.48
C THR A 399 -24.62 21.02 17.27
N PRO A 400 -24.23 19.90 16.63
CA PRO A 400 -25.00 19.25 15.58
C PRO A 400 -26.40 18.84 16.05
N ARG A 401 -27.40 19.04 15.19
CA ARG A 401 -28.79 18.64 15.41
C ARG A 401 -29.23 17.70 14.31
N ARG A 402 -29.82 16.56 14.68
CA ARG A 402 -30.36 15.60 13.71
C ARG A 402 -31.39 16.29 12.82
N LEU A 403 -31.21 16.21 11.50
CA LEU A 403 -32.09 16.84 10.52
C LEU A 403 -33.39 16.05 10.35
N THR A 404 -33.29 14.73 10.32
CA THR A 404 -34.43 13.84 10.10
C THR A 404 -35.03 13.35 11.41
N SER A 405 -36.35 13.19 11.42
CA SER A 405 -37.11 12.71 12.58
C SER A 405 -37.52 11.23 12.48
N GLY A 406 -37.17 10.55 11.38
CA GLY A 406 -37.49 9.14 11.17
C GLY A 406 -36.71 8.24 12.13
N GLY A 407 -37.38 7.29 12.79
CA GLY A 407 -36.80 6.38 13.77
C GLY A 407 -36.40 5.01 13.22
N GLY A 408 -36.02 4.90 11.94
CA GLY A 408 -35.62 3.63 11.32
C GLY A 408 -34.13 3.56 10.99
N ASP A 409 -33.61 2.38 10.67
CA ASP A 409 -32.17 2.08 10.46
C ASP A 409 -31.60 2.53 9.11
N ALA A 410 -32.35 3.35 8.36
CA ALA A 410 -31.98 3.80 7.03
C ALA A 410 -30.75 4.72 7.02
N ARG A 411 -29.89 4.55 6.00
CA ARG A 411 -28.77 5.47 5.72
C ARG A 411 -29.27 6.69 4.96
N GLU A 412 -28.74 7.86 5.29
CA GLU A 412 -29.11 9.17 4.72
C GLU A 412 -27.86 9.85 4.17
N LEU A 413 -27.71 9.86 2.85
CA LEU A 413 -26.45 10.15 2.17
C LEU A 413 -26.58 11.28 1.14
N PHE A 414 -25.44 11.85 0.75
CA PHE A 414 -25.31 12.83 -0.33
C PHE A 414 -26.27 14.05 -0.24
N PRO A 415 -26.31 14.77 0.90
CA PRO A 415 -27.16 15.95 1.02
C PRO A 415 -26.71 17.11 0.11
N SER A 416 -27.67 17.83 -0.48
CA SER A 416 -27.41 19.05 -1.25
C SER A 416 -28.53 20.08 -1.04
N TRP A 417 -28.17 21.37 -1.02
CA TRP A 417 -29.14 22.47 -0.88
C TRP A 417 -29.76 22.88 -2.22
N SER A 418 -31.02 23.33 -2.21
CA SER A 418 -31.58 24.17 -3.27
C SER A 418 -30.96 25.58 -3.24
N ARG A 419 -30.90 26.29 -4.38
CA ARG A 419 -30.27 27.63 -4.46
C ARG A 419 -30.90 28.68 -3.54
N ASP A 420 -32.19 28.54 -3.25
CA ASP A 420 -32.93 29.43 -2.35
C ASP A 420 -32.78 29.04 -0.86
N GLY A 421 -32.08 27.94 -0.56
CA GLY A 421 -31.89 27.41 0.79
C GLY A 421 -33.15 26.83 1.42
N SER A 422 -34.26 26.69 0.69
CA SER A 422 -35.55 26.26 1.26
C SER A 422 -35.69 24.74 1.37
N ARG A 423 -34.86 23.97 0.67
CA ARG A 423 -34.90 22.50 0.61
C ARG A 423 -33.50 21.90 0.61
N ILE A 424 -33.41 20.69 1.14
CA ILE A 424 -32.28 19.78 1.03
C ILE A 424 -32.76 18.52 0.28
N VAL A 425 -32.01 18.06 -0.71
CA VAL A 425 -32.18 16.76 -1.37
C VAL A 425 -31.14 15.79 -0.83
N TYR A 426 -31.49 14.52 -0.67
CA TYR A 426 -30.59 13.48 -0.18
C TYR A 426 -31.07 12.10 -0.64
N VAL A 427 -30.22 11.08 -0.47
CA VAL A 427 -30.55 9.67 -0.70
C VAL A 427 -30.89 9.01 0.63
N HIS A 428 -32.01 8.31 0.67
CA HIS A 428 -32.42 7.43 1.77
C HIS A 428 -32.23 5.98 1.32
N TRP A 429 -31.52 5.17 2.09
CA TRP A 429 -31.19 3.79 1.76
C TRP A 429 -31.55 2.82 2.87
N THR A 430 -32.09 1.66 2.50
CA THR A 430 -32.12 0.45 3.33
C THR A 430 -31.72 -0.73 2.45
N ASP A 431 -31.03 -1.74 2.97
CA ASP A 431 -30.57 -2.87 2.14
C ASP A 431 -31.73 -3.59 1.45
N ALA A 432 -32.87 -3.74 2.13
CA ALA A 432 -34.08 -4.35 1.57
C ALA A 432 -34.85 -3.46 0.57
N GLY A 433 -34.84 -2.13 0.79
CA GLY A 433 -35.61 -1.16 0.00
C GLY A 433 -34.81 -0.46 -1.11
N LEU A 434 -33.49 -0.65 -1.13
CA LEU A 434 -32.51 0.11 -1.90
C LEU A 434 -32.65 1.64 -1.69
N GLY A 435 -32.15 2.44 -2.63
CA GLY A 435 -32.11 3.88 -2.54
C GLY A 435 -33.39 4.58 -3.02
N GLU A 436 -33.73 5.67 -2.34
CA GLU A 436 -34.76 6.64 -2.70
C GLU A 436 -34.19 8.06 -2.66
N ILE A 437 -34.52 8.91 -3.64
CA ILE A 437 -34.20 10.34 -3.54
C ILE A 437 -35.33 11.04 -2.77
N ARG A 438 -34.97 11.77 -1.71
CA ARG A 438 -35.90 12.50 -0.84
C ARG A 438 -35.57 13.97 -0.77
N THR A 439 -36.57 14.79 -0.46
CA THR A 439 -36.41 16.22 -0.18
C THR A 439 -37.00 16.59 1.17
N ILE A 440 -36.34 17.47 1.92
CA ILE A 440 -36.75 17.91 3.26
C ILE A 440 -36.49 19.41 3.43
N ALA A 441 -37.22 20.08 4.33
CA ALA A 441 -36.88 21.45 4.73
C ALA A 441 -35.71 21.45 5.73
N PRO A 442 -34.91 22.53 5.81
CA PRO A 442 -33.75 22.60 6.72
C PRO A 442 -34.08 22.46 8.21
N ASN A 443 -35.34 22.69 8.59
CA ASN A 443 -35.84 22.48 9.95
C ASN A 443 -36.34 21.05 10.20
N GLY A 444 -36.13 20.12 9.27
CA GLY A 444 -36.56 18.72 9.36
C GLY A 444 -38.03 18.47 8.98
N SER A 445 -38.78 19.49 8.56
CA SER A 445 -40.20 19.33 8.21
C SER A 445 -40.42 18.99 6.73
N GLY A 446 -41.59 18.43 6.41
CA GLY A 446 -42.06 18.27 5.03
C GLY A 446 -41.19 17.35 4.16
N SER A 447 -40.60 16.31 4.77
CA SER A 447 -39.86 15.26 4.05
C SER A 447 -40.79 14.53 3.06
N ARG A 448 -40.30 14.24 1.85
CA ARG A 448 -41.03 13.46 0.84
C ARG A 448 -40.08 12.74 -0.11
N THR A 449 -40.47 11.54 -0.54
CA THR A 449 -39.82 10.80 -1.62
C THR A 449 -40.15 11.42 -2.98
N VAL A 450 -39.14 11.48 -3.86
CA VAL A 450 -39.22 12.05 -5.21
C VAL A 450 -39.18 10.95 -6.27
N THR A 451 -38.34 9.93 -6.08
CA THR A 451 -38.27 8.75 -6.96
C THR A 451 -39.53 7.90 -6.84
N SER A 452 -39.97 7.30 -7.95
CA SER A 452 -41.12 6.39 -7.98
C SER A 452 -40.73 4.91 -7.95
N GLN A 453 -39.43 4.61 -7.99
CA GLN A 453 -38.89 3.25 -7.95
C GLN A 453 -37.57 3.22 -7.16
N PRO A 454 -37.23 2.07 -6.54
CA PRO A 454 -35.92 1.85 -5.92
C PRO A 454 -34.76 1.98 -6.92
N GLY A 455 -33.55 2.15 -6.40
CA GLY A 455 -32.32 2.09 -7.20
C GLY A 455 -31.07 2.46 -6.41
N HIS A 456 -29.91 2.32 -7.06
CA HIS A 456 -28.61 2.71 -6.50
C HIS A 456 -28.33 4.18 -6.85
N TYR A 457 -28.96 5.12 -6.12
CA TYR A 457 -28.85 6.54 -6.41
C TYR A 457 -27.72 7.23 -5.61
N SER A 458 -27.02 8.18 -6.23
CA SER A 458 -26.00 9.00 -5.56
C SER A 458 -26.00 10.45 -6.07
N ARG A 459 -25.42 11.34 -5.24
CA ARG A 459 -25.09 12.74 -5.58
C ARG A 459 -26.23 13.55 -6.24
N PRO A 460 -27.43 13.64 -5.60
CA PRO A 460 -28.52 14.43 -6.15
C PRO A 460 -28.31 15.94 -5.97
N HIS A 461 -28.59 16.74 -7.01
CA HIS A 461 -28.49 18.20 -6.99
C HIS A 461 -29.70 18.89 -7.64
N PHE A 462 -30.17 19.98 -7.05
CA PHE A 462 -31.21 20.82 -7.64
C PHE A 462 -30.70 21.68 -8.80
N SER A 463 -31.55 21.91 -9.80
CA SER A 463 -31.40 23.01 -10.75
C SER A 463 -31.50 24.37 -10.06
N PRO A 464 -30.95 25.44 -10.66
CA PRO A 464 -31.00 26.78 -10.08
C PRO A 464 -32.41 27.27 -9.67
N ASP A 465 -33.45 26.90 -10.43
CA ASP A 465 -34.85 27.23 -10.15
C ASP A 465 -35.57 26.25 -9.19
N GLY A 466 -34.87 25.20 -8.74
CA GLY A 466 -35.37 24.15 -7.86
C GLY A 466 -36.43 23.23 -8.49
N GLN A 467 -36.66 23.28 -9.80
CA GLN A 467 -37.69 22.46 -10.46
C GLN A 467 -37.19 21.11 -10.98
N THR A 468 -35.89 20.93 -11.14
CA THR A 468 -35.26 19.69 -11.64
C THR A 468 -34.24 19.19 -10.61
N ILE A 469 -34.09 17.88 -10.51
CA ILE A 469 -33.00 17.21 -9.77
C ILE A 469 -32.19 16.40 -10.77
N VAL A 470 -30.87 16.56 -10.75
CA VAL A 470 -29.90 15.67 -11.43
C VAL A 470 -29.25 14.76 -10.40
N PHE A 471 -28.89 13.54 -10.79
CA PHE A 471 -28.31 12.54 -9.89
C PHE A 471 -27.66 11.42 -10.70
N GLU A 472 -26.91 10.57 -10.03
CA GLU A 472 -26.35 9.35 -10.61
C GLU A 472 -27.19 8.14 -10.25
N ARG A 473 -27.25 7.18 -11.17
CA ARG A 473 -27.73 5.83 -10.94
C ARG A 473 -26.59 4.85 -11.20
N GLY A 474 -26.25 4.05 -10.20
CA GLY A 474 -25.20 3.03 -10.26
C GLY A 474 -25.75 1.61 -10.33
N GLU A 475 -24.89 0.66 -9.97
CA GLU A 475 -25.13 -0.79 -10.02
C GLU A 475 -24.82 -1.42 -8.65
N GLY A 476 -25.47 -2.57 -8.38
CA GLY A 476 -25.17 -3.45 -7.24
C GLY A 476 -24.67 -4.82 -7.71
N GLY A 477 -24.75 -5.84 -6.84
CA GLY A 477 -24.36 -7.22 -7.14
C GLY A 477 -23.07 -7.71 -6.47
N GLY A 478 -22.46 -6.86 -5.64
CA GLY A 478 -21.37 -7.22 -4.72
C GLY A 478 -21.87 -7.20 -3.27
N LEU A 479 -21.59 -6.11 -2.55
CA LEU A 479 -22.07 -5.90 -1.18
C LEU A 479 -23.58 -5.63 -1.11
N THR A 480 -24.16 -5.03 -2.15
CA THR A 480 -25.57 -4.67 -2.24
C THR A 480 -26.28 -5.51 -3.30
N ALA A 481 -27.61 -5.54 -3.24
CA ALA A 481 -28.46 -6.32 -4.15
C ALA A 481 -28.26 -5.90 -5.63
N PRO A 482 -28.21 -6.85 -6.59
CA PRO A 482 -28.02 -6.56 -8.02
C PRO A 482 -29.26 -5.91 -8.68
N GLU A 483 -30.42 -5.97 -8.04
CA GLU A 483 -31.66 -5.41 -8.56
C GLU A 483 -31.53 -3.90 -8.83
N TYR A 484 -32.28 -3.43 -9.84
CA TYR A 484 -32.31 -2.02 -10.26
C TYR A 484 -30.97 -1.44 -10.77
N SER A 485 -30.06 -2.29 -11.24
CA SER A 485 -28.76 -1.89 -11.81
C SER A 485 -28.80 -1.52 -13.31
N ASP A 486 -29.86 -1.87 -14.05
CA ASP A 486 -29.91 -1.62 -15.49
C ASP A 486 -29.84 -0.14 -15.87
N ASN A 487 -28.94 0.18 -16.80
CA ASN A 487 -28.69 1.54 -17.30
C ASN A 487 -28.11 2.48 -16.23
N PRO A 488 -26.87 2.26 -15.79
CA PRO A 488 -26.18 3.25 -14.98
C PRO A 488 -25.89 4.52 -15.79
N GLY A 489 -25.70 5.63 -15.06
CA GLY A 489 -25.34 6.92 -15.64
C GLY A 489 -25.92 8.11 -14.88
N VAL A 490 -25.82 9.28 -15.48
CA VAL A 490 -26.41 10.54 -14.98
C VAL A 490 -27.84 10.66 -15.48
N TYR A 491 -28.74 10.97 -14.56
CA TYR A 491 -30.16 11.16 -14.81
C TYR A 491 -30.63 12.54 -14.35
N ARG A 492 -31.74 12.98 -14.92
CA ARG A 492 -32.54 14.09 -14.40
C ARG A 492 -33.99 13.69 -14.17
N MET A 493 -34.67 14.39 -13.27
CA MET A 493 -36.11 14.26 -13.07
C MET A 493 -36.74 15.55 -12.52
N PRO A 494 -38.08 15.74 -12.64
CA PRO A 494 -38.75 16.83 -11.96
C PRO A 494 -38.60 16.72 -10.44
N ALA A 495 -38.26 17.82 -9.77
CA ALA A 495 -38.10 17.87 -8.32
C ALA A 495 -39.41 17.49 -7.58
N ARG A 496 -40.57 17.66 -8.23
CA ARG A 496 -41.87 17.26 -7.69
C ARG A 496 -42.15 15.75 -7.76
N GLY A 497 -41.29 14.98 -8.42
CA GLY A 497 -41.50 13.57 -8.76
C GLY A 497 -42.00 13.43 -10.20
N GLY A 498 -41.62 12.33 -10.86
CA GLY A 498 -41.94 12.08 -12.26
C GLY A 498 -40.97 11.11 -12.92
N ALA A 499 -41.03 11.02 -14.26
CA ALA A 499 -40.14 10.16 -15.03
C ALA A 499 -38.68 10.62 -14.95
N MET A 500 -37.77 9.65 -14.80
CA MET A 500 -36.33 9.85 -14.87
C MET A 500 -35.89 9.81 -16.35
N VAL A 501 -35.00 10.72 -16.73
CA VAL A 501 -34.46 10.83 -18.09
C VAL A 501 -32.95 10.68 -18.03
N LEU A 502 -32.42 9.70 -18.77
CA LEU A 502 -30.97 9.49 -18.91
C LEU A 502 -30.37 10.69 -19.67
N VAL A 503 -29.35 11.29 -19.09
CA VAL A 503 -28.58 12.41 -19.67
C VAL A 503 -27.28 11.89 -20.24
N SER A 504 -26.54 11.06 -19.49
CA SER A 504 -25.28 10.50 -19.98
C SER A 504 -24.94 9.17 -19.33
N ARG A 505 -24.20 8.32 -20.05
CA ARG A 505 -23.65 7.05 -19.54
C ARG A 505 -22.17 7.13 -19.17
N GLU A 506 -21.47 8.15 -19.64
CA GLU A 506 -20.00 8.22 -19.63
C GLU A 506 -19.46 9.21 -18.59
N HIS A 507 -20.35 9.86 -17.84
CA HIS A 507 -20.03 10.98 -16.96
C HIS A 507 -20.54 10.77 -15.54
N SER A 508 -19.99 11.54 -14.59
CA SER A 508 -20.27 11.51 -13.15
C SER A 508 -20.27 12.93 -12.54
N LEU A 509 -20.53 13.06 -11.24
CA LEU A 509 -20.59 14.30 -10.47
C LEU A 509 -21.52 15.38 -11.07
N PRO A 510 -22.80 15.06 -11.38
CA PRO A 510 -23.67 15.99 -12.08
C PRO A 510 -24.10 17.18 -11.21
N HIS A 511 -23.92 18.39 -11.72
CA HIS A 511 -24.32 19.62 -11.03
C HIS A 511 -24.65 20.76 -12.02
N PHE A 512 -25.06 21.92 -11.49
CA PHE A 512 -25.41 23.10 -12.29
C PHE A 512 -24.49 24.28 -11.99
N GLY A 513 -24.24 25.11 -13.01
CA GLY A 513 -23.67 26.46 -12.87
C GLY A 513 -24.76 27.48 -12.53
N ALA A 514 -24.70 28.65 -13.18
CA ALA A 514 -25.66 29.75 -12.98
C ALA A 514 -27.04 29.46 -13.57
N GLU A 515 -27.09 28.80 -14.72
CA GLU A 515 -28.30 28.64 -15.53
C GLU A 515 -28.89 27.24 -15.43
N ASN A 516 -30.19 27.10 -15.75
CA ASN A 516 -30.91 25.82 -15.73
C ASN A 516 -30.74 25.00 -17.03
N ASP A 517 -30.05 25.54 -18.02
CA ASP A 517 -30.00 24.99 -19.38
C ASP A 517 -28.91 23.94 -19.57
N ARG A 518 -27.93 23.86 -18.66
CA ARG A 518 -26.79 22.95 -18.77
C ARG A 518 -26.45 22.21 -17.49
N ILE A 519 -26.06 20.95 -17.66
CA ILE A 519 -25.60 20.06 -16.58
C ILE A 519 -24.10 19.89 -16.76
N PHE A 520 -23.32 20.24 -15.73
CA PHE A 520 -21.88 20.02 -15.67
C PHE A 520 -21.59 18.67 -15.03
N MET A 521 -20.60 17.97 -15.58
CA MET A 521 -20.22 16.61 -15.17
C MET A 521 -18.72 16.39 -15.37
N THR A 522 -18.17 15.41 -14.67
CA THR A 522 -16.80 14.92 -14.88
C THR A 522 -16.81 13.67 -15.76
N GLY A 523 -15.92 13.60 -16.74
CA GLY A 523 -15.73 12.44 -17.62
C GLY A 523 -14.25 12.17 -17.87
N SER A 524 -13.96 11.23 -18.75
CA SER A 524 -12.59 10.93 -19.19
C SER A 524 -12.45 11.08 -20.70
N SER A 525 -11.33 11.66 -21.15
CA SER A 525 -10.99 11.76 -22.57
C SER A 525 -9.48 11.76 -22.74
N GLY A 526 -8.96 10.88 -23.61
CA GLY A 526 -7.53 10.81 -23.92
C GLY A 526 -6.62 10.46 -22.74
N GLY A 527 -7.14 9.77 -21.71
CA GLY A 527 -6.42 9.46 -20.48
C GLY A 527 -6.55 10.52 -19.37
N ASN A 528 -7.09 11.70 -19.69
CA ASN A 528 -7.29 12.79 -18.75
C ASN A 528 -8.70 12.75 -18.16
N GLN A 529 -8.88 13.39 -16.99
CA GLN A 529 -10.19 13.82 -16.55
C GLN A 529 -10.60 15.11 -17.29
N VAL A 530 -11.89 15.26 -17.54
CA VAL A 530 -12.46 16.41 -18.23
C VAL A 530 -13.70 16.94 -17.53
N LEU A 531 -13.82 18.27 -17.46
CA LEU A 531 -15.07 18.95 -17.12
C LEU A 531 -15.88 19.14 -18.39
N VAL A 532 -17.03 18.50 -18.47
CA VAL A 532 -17.96 18.66 -19.59
C VAL A 532 -19.26 19.33 -19.12
N SER A 533 -20.02 19.87 -20.07
CA SER A 533 -21.45 20.05 -19.85
C SER A 533 -22.27 19.70 -21.08
N THR A 534 -23.52 19.33 -20.87
CA THR A 534 -24.53 19.08 -21.91
C THR A 534 -25.75 19.96 -21.68
N ASP A 535 -26.69 19.98 -22.62
CA ASP A 535 -28.05 20.39 -22.30
C ASP A 535 -28.77 19.35 -21.42
N LEU A 536 -30.03 19.62 -21.05
CA LEU A 536 -30.81 18.73 -20.19
C LEU A 536 -31.09 17.34 -20.80
N ASN A 537 -30.90 17.13 -22.11
CA ASN A 537 -31.12 15.83 -22.75
C ASN A 537 -29.82 15.07 -23.04
N GLY A 538 -28.67 15.61 -22.60
CA GLY A 538 -27.37 15.02 -22.91
C GLY A 538 -26.81 15.43 -24.27
N GLU A 539 -27.44 16.39 -24.95
CA GLU A 539 -27.00 16.88 -26.25
C GLU A 539 -26.13 18.14 -26.12
N ALA A 540 -25.60 18.62 -27.24
CA ALA A 540 -24.81 19.86 -27.32
C ALA A 540 -23.65 19.91 -26.30
N GLU A 541 -22.92 18.80 -26.17
CA GLU A 541 -21.79 18.65 -25.27
C GLU A 541 -20.69 19.69 -25.52
N ARG A 542 -20.05 20.14 -24.44
CA ARG A 542 -18.89 21.05 -24.45
C ARG A 542 -17.88 20.62 -23.40
N THR A 543 -16.61 20.59 -23.78
CA THR A 543 -15.49 20.35 -22.85
C THR A 543 -14.89 21.70 -22.42
N HIS A 544 -14.93 21.98 -21.12
CA HIS A 544 -14.47 23.24 -20.52
C HIS A 544 -13.06 23.14 -19.98
N ALA A 545 -12.70 22.01 -19.39
CA ALA A 545 -11.38 21.79 -18.82
C ALA A 545 -10.91 20.35 -19.02
N THR A 546 -9.60 20.16 -18.98
CA THR A 546 -8.94 18.85 -18.98
C THR A 546 -7.75 18.87 -18.04
N GLY A 547 -7.48 17.78 -17.33
CA GLY A 547 -6.34 17.64 -16.45
C GLY A 547 -5.90 16.18 -16.35
N GLU A 548 -4.60 15.95 -16.42
CA GLU A 548 -4.01 14.60 -16.36
C GLU A 548 -4.13 14.01 -14.96
N MET A 549 -3.78 14.80 -13.93
CA MET A 549 -3.76 14.39 -12.51
C MET A 549 -4.96 14.88 -11.70
N VAL A 550 -5.92 15.54 -12.37
CA VAL A 550 -7.14 16.04 -11.71
C VAL A 550 -8.10 14.88 -11.45
N THR A 551 -8.74 14.86 -10.29
CA THR A 551 -9.69 13.80 -9.88
C THR A 551 -11.15 14.25 -9.89
N SER A 552 -11.43 15.54 -9.74
CA SER A 552 -12.79 16.07 -9.68
C SER A 552 -12.88 17.53 -10.12
N TYR A 553 -14.08 17.95 -10.55
CA TYR A 553 -14.41 19.33 -10.93
C TYR A 553 -15.75 19.78 -10.34
N HIS A 554 -15.77 20.99 -9.79
CA HIS A 554 -16.96 21.60 -9.18
C HIS A 554 -17.14 23.05 -9.66
N VAL A 555 -18.16 23.31 -10.46
CA VAL A 555 -18.48 24.65 -10.98
C VAL A 555 -19.23 25.47 -9.94
N ALA A 556 -18.81 26.73 -9.77
CA ALA A 556 -19.43 27.66 -8.85
C ALA A 556 -20.89 27.99 -9.24
N PRO A 557 -21.78 28.23 -8.27
CA PRO A 557 -23.18 28.59 -8.49
C PRO A 557 -23.41 29.81 -9.38
N ASN A 558 -22.48 30.76 -9.38
CA ASN A 558 -22.52 31.95 -10.25
C ASN A 558 -21.97 31.68 -11.67
N GLY A 559 -21.45 30.48 -11.94
CA GLY A 559 -20.88 30.10 -13.23
C GLY A 559 -19.56 30.80 -13.59
N ARG A 560 -18.88 31.41 -12.61
CA ARG A 560 -17.66 32.21 -12.85
C ARG A 560 -16.35 31.50 -12.50
N TYR A 561 -16.42 30.45 -11.69
CA TYR A 561 -15.25 29.73 -11.17
C TYR A 561 -15.48 28.23 -11.24
N VAL A 562 -14.38 27.48 -11.24
CA VAL A 562 -14.36 26.04 -11.04
C VAL A 562 -13.32 25.73 -9.97
N ALA A 563 -13.68 24.83 -9.06
CA ALA A 563 -12.74 24.19 -8.16
C ALA A 563 -12.41 22.80 -8.69
N PHE A 564 -11.17 22.37 -8.52
CA PHE A 564 -10.74 21.02 -8.90
C PHE A 564 -9.82 20.44 -7.83
N THR A 565 -9.71 19.11 -7.79
CA THR A 565 -8.81 18.41 -6.88
C THR A 565 -7.69 17.73 -7.67
N GLU A 566 -6.45 17.88 -7.21
CA GLU A 566 -5.25 17.24 -7.75
C GLU A 566 -4.31 16.92 -6.59
N ASN A 567 -3.69 15.75 -6.56
CA ASN A 567 -2.77 15.34 -5.47
C ASN A 567 -3.39 15.52 -4.06
N TYR A 568 -4.69 15.21 -3.92
CA TYR A 568 -5.50 15.40 -2.71
C TYR A 568 -5.83 16.85 -2.33
N ASP A 569 -5.17 17.85 -2.93
CA ASP A 569 -5.43 19.26 -2.67
C ASP A 569 -6.50 19.88 -3.56
N ALA A 570 -7.19 20.87 -3.01
CA ALA A 570 -8.18 21.66 -3.72
C ALA A 570 -7.56 22.92 -4.30
N TYR A 571 -7.94 23.21 -5.55
CA TYR A 571 -7.55 24.41 -6.27
C TYR A 571 -8.79 25.14 -6.78
N ALA A 572 -8.68 26.44 -6.96
CA ALA A 572 -9.69 27.27 -7.61
C ALA A 572 -9.12 27.97 -8.85
N VAL A 573 -9.96 28.16 -9.87
CA VAL A 573 -9.61 28.89 -11.10
C VAL A 573 -10.86 29.57 -11.69
N PRO A 574 -10.74 30.71 -12.39
CA PRO A 574 -11.84 31.27 -13.17
C PRO A 574 -12.32 30.31 -14.26
N LEU A 575 -13.64 30.16 -14.39
CA LEU A 575 -14.25 29.40 -15.49
C LEU A 575 -14.27 30.27 -16.75
N MET A 576 -13.70 29.78 -17.84
CA MET A 576 -13.74 30.50 -19.11
C MET A 576 -15.18 30.59 -19.65
N PRO A 577 -15.67 31.79 -20.03
CA PRO A 577 -17.05 31.99 -20.46
C PRO A 577 -17.37 31.44 -21.88
N GLY A 578 -16.45 30.71 -22.52
CA GLY A 578 -16.58 30.17 -23.87
C GLY A 578 -16.46 28.65 -23.92
N GLY A 579 -16.47 28.07 -25.13
CA GLY A 579 -16.35 26.62 -25.34
C GLY A 579 -14.91 26.11 -25.47
N GLN A 580 -13.92 26.94 -25.10
CA GLN A 580 -12.51 26.56 -25.15
C GLN A 580 -12.19 25.64 -23.98
N THR A 581 -11.56 24.51 -24.30
CA THR A 581 -11.00 23.62 -23.28
C THR A 581 -9.73 24.22 -22.71
N VAL A 582 -9.67 24.36 -21.39
CA VAL A 582 -8.49 24.81 -20.64
C VAL A 582 -7.79 23.62 -20.00
N THR A 583 -6.48 23.49 -20.18
CA THR A 583 -5.69 22.52 -19.42
C THR A 583 -5.48 23.05 -18.00
N LEU A 584 -5.92 22.28 -17.00
CA LEU A 584 -5.79 22.59 -15.59
C LEU A 584 -4.81 21.63 -14.93
N SER A 585 -3.93 22.20 -14.13
CA SER A 585 -3.10 21.53 -13.13
C SER A 585 -2.73 22.55 -12.04
N GLY A 586 -2.25 22.10 -10.87
CA GLY A 586 -1.70 22.98 -9.83
C GLY A 586 -0.57 23.89 -10.35
N SER A 587 0.19 23.41 -11.35
CA SER A 587 1.28 24.17 -11.98
C SER A 587 0.85 25.00 -13.20
N ALA A 588 -0.43 24.94 -13.62
CA ALA A 588 -0.91 25.62 -14.81
C ALA A 588 -0.88 27.15 -14.64
N ARG A 589 -0.48 27.86 -15.71
CA ARG A 589 -0.28 29.33 -15.69
C ARG A 589 -1.17 30.09 -16.69
N ALA A 590 -2.00 29.39 -17.48
CA ALA A 590 -2.85 30.02 -18.49
C ALA A 590 -3.94 30.92 -17.89
N LEU A 591 -4.39 30.57 -16.68
CA LEU A 591 -5.32 31.31 -15.84
C LEU A 591 -4.72 31.38 -14.42
N PRO A 592 -5.16 32.30 -13.55
CA PRO A 592 -4.77 32.26 -12.14
C PRO A 592 -5.33 30.98 -11.51
N VAL A 593 -4.43 30.09 -11.10
CA VAL A 593 -4.74 28.90 -10.31
C VAL A 593 -4.26 29.15 -8.89
N VAL A 594 -5.13 28.95 -7.91
CA VAL A 594 -4.82 29.14 -6.50
C VAL A 594 -5.11 27.84 -5.77
N GLU A 595 -4.08 27.30 -5.13
CA GLU A 595 -4.20 26.22 -4.15
C GLU A 595 -4.91 26.74 -2.90
N VAL A 596 -6.00 26.11 -2.52
CA VAL A 596 -6.84 26.58 -1.41
C VAL A 596 -6.69 25.74 -0.15
N SER A 597 -6.26 24.48 -0.26
CA SER A 597 -5.93 23.60 0.86
C SER A 597 -4.41 23.45 1.02
N ASP A 598 -3.99 23.00 2.19
CA ASP A 598 -2.58 22.79 2.55
C ASP A 598 -2.27 21.29 2.75
N SER A 599 -3.07 20.60 3.59
CA SER A 599 -2.91 19.15 3.87
C SER A 599 -4.07 18.30 3.33
N GLY A 600 -4.53 18.59 2.11
CA GLY A 600 -5.61 17.86 1.44
C GLY A 600 -7.04 18.37 1.67
N ALA A 601 -7.94 17.91 0.80
CA ALA A 601 -9.32 18.37 0.74
C ALA A 601 -10.30 17.29 0.26
N ALA A 602 -11.26 16.96 1.12
CA ALA A 602 -12.44 16.18 0.76
C ALA A 602 -13.69 17.06 0.63
N TYR A 603 -14.69 16.56 -0.09
CA TYR A 603 -16.03 17.17 -0.21
C TYR A 603 -16.03 18.67 -0.58
N VAL A 604 -15.19 19.04 -1.55
CA VAL A 604 -15.07 20.41 -2.07
C VAL A 604 -16.41 20.91 -2.61
N HIS A 605 -16.88 22.05 -2.14
CA HIS A 605 -18.15 22.63 -2.57
C HIS A 605 -18.22 24.15 -2.42
N TRP A 606 -19.08 24.76 -3.23
CA TRP A 606 -19.32 26.20 -3.23
C TRP A 606 -20.57 26.59 -2.45
N ALA A 607 -20.51 27.71 -1.74
CA ALA A 607 -21.66 28.32 -1.07
C ALA A 607 -21.73 29.84 -1.35
N SER A 608 -22.70 30.53 -0.73
CA SER A 608 -22.86 31.99 -0.87
C SER A 608 -22.95 32.46 -2.33
N GLY A 609 -23.63 31.70 -3.19
CA GLY A 609 -23.72 32.01 -4.62
C GLY A 609 -22.43 31.81 -5.41
N GLY A 610 -21.40 31.16 -4.84
CA GLY A 610 -20.09 30.99 -5.45
C GLY A 610 -19.08 32.07 -5.06
N GLU A 611 -19.31 32.77 -3.94
CA GLU A 611 -18.33 33.71 -3.35
C GLU A 611 -17.48 33.04 -2.26
N ARG A 612 -17.83 31.84 -1.81
CA ARG A 612 -17.07 31.05 -0.84
C ARG A 612 -16.87 29.62 -1.31
N LEU A 613 -15.64 29.14 -1.17
CA LEU A 613 -15.24 27.75 -1.39
C LEU A 613 -15.03 27.07 -0.04
N HIS A 614 -15.53 25.85 0.09
CA HIS A 614 -15.45 25.04 1.30
C HIS A 614 -14.93 23.64 0.98
N TRP A 615 -14.24 23.04 1.94
CA TRP A 615 -13.76 21.66 1.91
C TRP A 615 -13.62 21.14 3.34
N SER A 616 -13.48 19.84 3.50
CA SER A 616 -13.19 19.23 4.81
C SER A 616 -11.88 18.45 4.79
N LEU A 617 -11.19 18.49 5.93
CA LEU A 617 -10.10 17.58 6.27
C LEU A 617 -10.49 16.86 7.55
N GLY A 618 -10.73 15.55 7.45
CA GLY A 618 -11.39 14.79 8.52
C GLY A 618 -12.71 15.48 8.94
N PRO A 619 -12.90 15.76 10.25
CA PRO A 619 -14.13 16.38 10.73
C PRO A 619 -14.11 17.91 10.64
N THR A 620 -13.07 18.54 10.10
CA THR A 620 -12.92 20.00 10.12
C THR A 620 -13.33 20.62 8.80
N LEU A 621 -14.27 21.57 8.82
CA LEU A 621 -14.73 22.34 7.67
C LEU A 621 -13.94 23.64 7.52
N PHE A 622 -13.26 23.80 6.39
CA PHE A 622 -12.51 25.00 6.04
C PHE A 622 -13.28 25.87 5.04
N THR A 623 -12.86 27.14 4.93
CA THR A 623 -13.50 28.13 4.06
C THR A 623 -12.47 29.09 3.48
N ALA A 624 -12.59 29.38 2.19
CA ALA A 624 -11.86 30.43 1.50
C ALA A 624 -12.83 31.45 0.86
N GLU A 625 -12.52 32.74 0.96
CA GLU A 625 -13.28 33.80 0.28
C GLU A 625 -12.73 34.01 -1.14
N VAL A 626 -13.60 33.98 -2.14
CA VAL A 626 -13.18 34.14 -3.56
C VAL A 626 -12.48 35.46 -3.83
N SER A 627 -12.83 36.52 -3.09
CA SER A 627 -12.17 37.82 -3.20
C SER A 627 -10.70 37.81 -2.76
N GLU A 628 -10.30 36.84 -1.94
CA GLU A 628 -8.90 36.65 -1.52
C GLU A 628 -8.13 35.84 -2.56
N LEU A 629 -8.79 34.88 -3.21
CA LEU A 629 -8.21 34.06 -4.28
C LEU A 629 -7.99 34.85 -5.58
N PHE A 630 -8.98 35.66 -5.97
CA PHE A 630 -8.98 36.40 -7.24
C PHE A 630 -9.21 37.90 -7.01
N PRO A 631 -8.15 38.67 -6.70
CA PRO A 631 -8.27 40.11 -6.54
C PRO A 631 -8.69 40.78 -7.86
N SER A 632 -9.35 41.94 -7.75
CA SER A 632 -9.94 42.65 -8.90
C SER A 632 -8.93 43.29 -9.86
N ALA A 633 -7.64 43.30 -9.49
CA ALA A 633 -6.53 43.80 -10.30
C ALA A 633 -5.22 43.10 -9.92
N PRO A 634 -4.21 43.04 -10.82
CA PRO A 634 -2.86 42.58 -10.49
C PRO A 634 -2.25 43.33 -9.30
N PRO A 635 -1.28 42.72 -8.57
CA PRO A 635 -0.55 43.42 -7.52
C PRO A 635 0.20 44.63 -8.08
N ALA A 636 0.36 45.68 -7.27
CA ALA A 636 1.28 46.76 -7.60
C ALA A 636 2.73 46.25 -7.62
N GLU A 637 3.64 46.99 -8.27
CA GLU A 637 5.06 46.60 -8.30
C GLU A 637 5.63 46.49 -6.87
N GLY A 638 6.10 45.30 -6.49
CA GLY A 638 6.62 44.99 -5.17
C GLY A 638 5.58 44.63 -4.09
N GLU A 639 4.29 44.54 -4.44
CA GLU A 639 3.23 44.08 -3.53
C GLU A 639 3.10 42.55 -3.63
N ASP A 640 3.22 41.86 -2.50
CA ASP A 640 2.90 40.44 -2.39
C ASP A 640 1.40 40.26 -2.09
N ARG A 641 0.74 39.40 -2.86
CA ARG A 641 -0.67 39.03 -2.70
C ARG A 641 -0.84 37.51 -2.78
N SER A 642 0.16 36.75 -2.38
CA SER A 642 0.01 35.31 -2.21
C SER A 642 -1.18 35.01 -1.29
N TYR A 643 -2.01 34.05 -1.69
CA TYR A 643 -3.03 33.51 -0.81
C TYR A 643 -2.35 32.71 0.31
N THR A 644 -2.91 32.77 1.50
CA THR A 644 -2.48 31.93 2.64
C THR A 644 -3.64 31.03 3.01
N GLN A 645 -3.39 29.73 2.98
CA GLN A 645 -4.39 28.72 3.33
C GLN A 645 -4.82 28.86 4.80
N PRO A 646 -6.09 28.57 5.12
CA PRO A 646 -6.58 28.65 6.49
C PRO A 646 -6.01 27.52 7.35
N GLU A 647 -5.26 27.85 8.41
CA GLU A 647 -4.74 26.88 9.38
C GLU A 647 -5.81 26.27 10.30
N THR A 648 -6.99 26.90 10.39
CA THR A 648 -8.08 26.47 11.29
C THR A 648 -9.42 26.47 10.58
N GLY A 649 -10.34 25.62 11.05
CA GLY A 649 -11.69 25.51 10.52
C GLY A 649 -12.74 25.24 11.60
N VAL A 650 -13.95 24.94 11.16
CA VAL A 650 -15.09 24.63 12.04
C VAL A 650 -15.20 23.13 12.21
N SER A 651 -15.05 22.65 13.44
CA SER A 651 -15.21 21.23 13.74
C SER A 651 -16.68 20.79 13.58
N LEU A 652 -16.87 19.74 12.78
CA LEU A 652 -18.10 18.96 12.61
C LEU A 652 -18.06 17.68 13.45
N LEU A 653 -16.99 17.48 14.24
CA LEU A 653 -16.73 16.26 14.99
C LEU A 653 -17.93 15.94 15.90
N ARG A 654 -18.31 14.67 15.90
CA ARG A 654 -19.27 14.12 16.85
C ARG A 654 -18.60 13.04 17.68
N THR A 655 -18.76 13.16 18.99
CA THR A 655 -18.38 12.11 19.93
C THR A 655 -19.63 11.30 20.28
N VAL A 656 -19.55 9.98 20.15
CA VAL A 656 -20.64 9.03 20.42
C VAL A 656 -20.10 7.95 21.36
N ALA A 657 -20.94 7.42 22.26
CA ALA A 657 -20.53 6.30 23.09
C ALA A 657 -20.25 5.07 22.20
N ALA A 658 -19.16 4.36 22.48
CA ALA A 658 -18.91 3.06 21.84
C ALA A 658 -19.98 2.05 22.28
N ASP A 659 -20.29 1.09 21.42
CA ASP A 659 -21.08 -0.09 21.82
C ASP A 659 -20.20 -1.00 22.67
N ARG A 660 -20.61 -1.20 23.92
CA ARG A 660 -19.94 -2.08 24.87
C ARG A 660 -21.00 -2.96 25.51
N ALA A 661 -20.69 -4.25 25.64
CA ALA A 661 -21.51 -5.14 26.43
C ALA A 661 -21.50 -4.70 27.91
N ASP A 662 -22.64 -4.80 28.59
CA ASP A 662 -22.79 -4.49 30.02
C ASP A 662 -23.15 -5.74 30.86
N GLY A 663 -23.30 -6.88 30.19
CA GLY A 663 -23.69 -8.16 30.78
C GLY A 663 -22.55 -8.98 31.37
N ARG A 664 -22.85 -10.23 31.73
CA ARG A 664 -21.87 -11.23 32.13
C ARG A 664 -22.04 -12.48 31.29
N LEU A 665 -20.94 -13.15 30.99
CA LEU A 665 -20.94 -14.44 30.31
C LEU A 665 -19.88 -15.34 30.94
N ALA A 666 -20.22 -16.61 31.17
CA ALA A 666 -19.25 -17.63 31.53
C ALA A 666 -19.12 -18.66 30.41
N ILE A 667 -17.90 -19.09 30.11
CA ILE A 667 -17.63 -20.19 29.17
C ILE A 667 -16.88 -21.25 29.97
N THR A 668 -17.40 -22.48 29.99
CA THR A 668 -16.92 -23.53 30.92
C THR A 668 -16.58 -24.83 30.19
N GLY A 669 -15.63 -25.59 30.73
CA GLY A 669 -15.34 -26.97 30.29
C GLY A 669 -14.43 -27.10 29.06
N ALA A 670 -13.96 -25.98 28.50
CA ALA A 670 -13.14 -25.97 27.29
C ALA A 670 -11.66 -26.26 27.59
N ARG A 671 -10.91 -26.69 26.57
CA ARG A 671 -9.46 -26.45 26.52
C ARG A 671 -9.26 -24.99 26.13
N ILE A 672 -8.49 -24.22 26.89
CA ILE A 672 -8.19 -22.82 26.54
C ILE A 672 -6.73 -22.72 26.17
N VAL A 673 -6.45 -22.24 24.96
CA VAL A 673 -5.12 -21.84 24.51
C VAL A 673 -5.06 -20.34 24.71
N THR A 674 -4.26 -19.87 25.66
CA THR A 674 -4.28 -18.46 26.08
C THR A 674 -3.38 -17.58 25.24
N MET A 675 -2.33 -18.14 24.63
CA MET A 675 -1.25 -17.37 23.96
C MET A 675 -0.56 -16.35 24.88
N ALA A 676 -0.58 -16.61 26.20
CA ALA A 676 0.09 -15.77 27.20
C ALA A 676 1.57 -16.13 27.41
N ASP A 677 2.01 -17.28 26.88
CA ASP A 677 3.40 -17.75 26.91
C ASP A 677 3.77 -18.51 25.63
N GLU A 678 5.06 -18.78 25.46
CA GLU A 678 5.67 -19.45 24.30
C GLU A 678 5.13 -20.87 24.01
N ASN A 679 4.46 -21.52 24.97
CA ASN A 679 3.85 -22.84 24.78
C ASN A 679 2.33 -22.76 24.57
N GLY A 680 1.81 -21.55 24.31
CA GLY A 680 0.40 -21.26 24.14
C GLY A 680 -0.41 -21.17 25.44
N GLY A 681 0.21 -21.36 26.61
CA GLY A 681 -0.42 -21.26 27.94
C GLY A 681 -1.73 -22.06 28.07
N VAL A 682 -1.68 -23.38 27.83
CA VAL A 682 -2.88 -24.24 27.74
C VAL A 682 -3.49 -24.53 29.11
N ILE A 683 -4.80 -24.30 29.24
CA ILE A 683 -5.63 -24.64 30.41
C ILE A 683 -6.63 -25.72 30.02
N GLU A 684 -6.46 -26.94 30.53
CA GLU A 684 -7.41 -28.03 30.33
C GLU A 684 -8.62 -27.91 31.27
N ASN A 685 -9.82 -28.16 30.75
CA ASN A 685 -11.09 -28.02 31.49
C ASN A 685 -11.18 -26.65 32.20
N GLY A 686 -10.92 -25.60 31.42
CA GLY A 686 -10.86 -24.22 31.85
C GLY A 686 -12.23 -23.55 31.94
N THR A 687 -12.23 -22.36 32.53
CA THR A 687 -13.37 -21.46 32.62
C THR A 687 -12.92 -20.03 32.38
N ILE A 688 -13.69 -19.30 31.57
CA ILE A 688 -13.53 -17.86 31.34
C ILE A 688 -14.79 -17.17 31.86
N LEU A 689 -14.62 -16.15 32.72
CA LEU A 689 -15.66 -15.23 33.14
C LEU A 689 -15.43 -13.88 32.45
N ILE A 690 -16.43 -13.43 31.72
CA ILE A 690 -16.47 -12.15 31.02
C ILE A 690 -17.42 -11.22 31.79
N GLU A 691 -16.96 -10.00 32.06
CA GLU A 691 -17.79 -8.91 32.59
C GLU A 691 -17.72 -7.70 31.64
N GLY A 692 -18.87 -7.30 31.12
CA GLY A 692 -18.94 -6.38 29.99
C GLY A 692 -18.24 -6.96 28.77
N ASP A 693 -17.19 -6.28 28.30
CA ASP A 693 -16.34 -6.68 27.18
C ASP A 693 -14.95 -7.16 27.60
N MET A 694 -14.72 -7.37 28.90
CA MET A 694 -13.41 -7.72 29.46
C MET A 694 -13.37 -9.14 30.03
N ILE A 695 -12.23 -9.81 29.93
CA ILE A 695 -11.94 -11.05 30.65
C ILE A 695 -11.71 -10.71 32.13
N ALA A 696 -12.69 -11.02 32.98
CA ALA A 696 -12.63 -10.73 34.41
C ALA A 696 -11.92 -11.83 35.21
N ALA A 697 -12.03 -13.08 34.77
CA ALA A 697 -11.29 -14.20 35.34
C ALA A 697 -11.11 -15.33 34.31
N ILE A 698 -9.98 -16.02 34.40
CA ILE A 698 -9.64 -17.18 33.58
C ILE A 698 -8.81 -18.17 34.42
N GLY A 699 -9.06 -19.46 34.28
CA GLY A 699 -8.38 -20.50 35.06
C GLY A 699 -9.02 -21.87 34.91
N ALA A 700 -8.55 -22.86 35.67
CA ALA A 700 -9.20 -24.17 35.69
C ALA A 700 -10.62 -24.07 36.27
N ALA A 701 -11.53 -24.98 35.91
CA ALA A 701 -12.95 -24.92 36.33
C ALA A 701 -13.20 -24.81 37.85
N GLY A 702 -12.25 -25.24 38.69
CA GLY A 702 -12.32 -25.12 40.16
C GLY A 702 -11.78 -23.81 40.73
N GLU A 703 -11.12 -22.99 39.91
CA GLU A 703 -10.39 -21.78 40.33
C GLU A 703 -11.20 -20.51 40.03
N VAL A 704 -12.06 -20.55 39.01
CA VAL A 704 -12.91 -19.42 38.62
C VAL A 704 -14.27 -19.51 39.30
N SER A 705 -14.60 -18.51 40.12
CA SER A 705 -15.92 -18.42 40.76
C SER A 705 -16.92 -17.72 39.84
N ILE A 706 -17.90 -18.46 39.34
CA ILE A 706 -18.96 -17.91 38.49
C ILE A 706 -20.09 -17.34 39.37
N PRO A 707 -20.43 -16.04 39.24
CA PRO A 707 -21.57 -15.47 39.95
C PRO A 707 -22.89 -16.18 39.61
N ALA A 708 -23.78 -16.32 40.60
CA ALA A 708 -25.08 -16.95 40.39
C ALA A 708 -25.93 -16.16 39.37
N GLY A 709 -26.52 -16.88 38.41
CA GLY A 709 -27.37 -16.29 37.37
C GLY A 709 -26.61 -15.78 36.13
N THR A 710 -25.28 -15.92 36.08
CA THR A 710 -24.50 -15.64 34.88
C THR A 710 -24.87 -16.61 33.75
N PRO A 711 -25.29 -16.13 32.57
CA PRO A 711 -25.43 -16.96 31.37
C PRO A 711 -24.15 -17.76 31.11
N THR A 712 -24.29 -19.04 30.77
CA THR A 712 -23.15 -19.95 30.64
C THR A 712 -23.21 -20.71 29.32
N ILE A 713 -22.09 -20.72 28.60
CA ILE A 713 -21.83 -21.61 27.47
C ILE A 713 -21.05 -22.83 27.98
N ASP A 714 -21.57 -24.03 27.73
CA ASP A 714 -20.85 -25.28 27.97
C ASP A 714 -20.02 -25.61 26.73
N ALA A 715 -18.71 -25.38 26.84
CA ALA A 715 -17.72 -25.64 25.81
C ALA A 715 -16.96 -26.96 26.07
N SER A 716 -17.58 -27.92 26.77
CA SER A 716 -17.00 -29.24 26.99
C SER A 716 -16.60 -29.92 25.68
N GLY A 717 -15.32 -30.31 25.59
CA GLY A 717 -14.74 -30.95 24.41
C GLY A 717 -14.41 -29.98 23.26
N ARG A 718 -14.55 -28.67 23.46
CA ARG A 718 -14.14 -27.63 22.51
C ARG A 718 -12.77 -27.07 22.89
N THR A 719 -12.17 -26.35 21.95
CA THR A 719 -10.97 -25.55 22.20
C THR A 719 -11.29 -24.07 22.04
N ILE A 720 -10.77 -23.23 22.92
CA ILE A 720 -10.86 -21.78 22.84
C ILE A 720 -9.48 -21.22 22.50
N ILE A 721 -9.43 -20.31 21.54
CA ILE A 721 -8.23 -19.53 21.17
C ILE A 721 -8.55 -18.02 21.27
N PRO A 722 -7.54 -17.13 21.35
CA PRO A 722 -7.75 -15.70 21.12
C PRO A 722 -8.40 -15.47 19.75
N GLY A 723 -9.11 -14.35 19.62
CA GLY A 723 -9.65 -13.90 18.34
C GLY A 723 -8.56 -13.81 17.27
N ILE A 724 -8.85 -14.29 16.06
CA ILE A 724 -7.89 -14.25 14.95
C ILE A 724 -7.73 -12.79 14.49
N ILE A 725 -6.48 -12.37 14.32
CA ILE A 725 -6.11 -11.05 13.81
C ILE A 725 -5.53 -11.23 12.42
N ASP A 726 -6.20 -10.65 11.42
CA ASP A 726 -5.65 -10.54 10.08
C ASP A 726 -4.88 -9.21 9.95
N ALA A 727 -3.54 -9.28 9.97
CA ALA A 727 -2.69 -8.10 9.98
C ALA A 727 -2.61 -7.40 8.60
N HIS A 728 -3.02 -8.10 7.54
CA HIS A 728 -3.04 -7.60 6.16
C HIS A 728 -4.28 -8.12 5.44
N ALA A 729 -5.41 -7.50 5.72
CA ALA A 729 -6.66 -7.81 5.04
C ALA A 729 -6.88 -6.91 3.82
N HIS A 730 -7.59 -7.42 2.80
CA HIS A 730 -8.31 -6.56 1.85
C HIS A 730 -9.76 -6.98 1.72
N GLY A 731 -10.60 -6.02 1.31
CA GLY A 731 -12.02 -6.23 1.10
C GLY A 731 -12.75 -4.91 0.96
N THR A 732 -13.87 -4.93 0.22
CA THR A 732 -14.73 -3.76 0.09
C THR A 732 -15.60 -3.59 1.32
N VAL A 733 -15.64 -2.36 1.85
CA VAL A 733 -16.50 -1.97 2.98
C VAL A 733 -17.72 -1.14 2.54
N ALA A 734 -17.65 -0.57 1.34
CA ALA A 734 -18.66 0.30 0.77
C ALA A 734 -18.74 0.14 -0.74
N THR A 735 -19.89 0.48 -1.31
CA THR A 735 -20.11 0.60 -2.77
C THR A 735 -20.47 2.05 -3.07
N ASN A 736 -19.65 2.76 -3.85
CA ASN A 736 -19.90 4.17 -4.19
C ASN A 736 -20.23 5.03 -2.95
N GLU A 737 -19.37 4.97 -1.93
CA GLU A 737 -19.51 5.72 -0.67
C GLU A 737 -20.70 5.28 0.23
N LEU A 738 -21.52 4.31 -0.18
CA LEU A 738 -22.53 3.69 0.68
C LEU A 738 -21.92 2.52 1.46
N VAL A 739 -21.87 2.62 2.79
CA VAL A 739 -21.68 1.47 3.69
C VAL A 739 -23.06 0.80 3.90
N PRO A 740 -23.26 -0.47 3.49
CA PRO A 740 -24.54 -1.16 3.63
C PRO A 740 -24.88 -1.41 5.11
N GLN A 741 -26.13 -1.75 5.40
CA GLN A 741 -26.53 -2.13 6.77
C GLN A 741 -25.98 -3.50 7.16
N GLN A 742 -25.80 -4.40 6.19
CA GLN A 742 -25.11 -5.68 6.33
C GLN A 742 -23.96 -5.75 5.33
N ASN A 743 -22.73 -5.92 5.82
CA ASN A 743 -21.59 -6.27 4.99
C ASN A 743 -21.29 -7.75 5.15
N TRP A 744 -21.69 -8.56 4.18
CA TRP A 744 -21.53 -10.00 4.25
C TRP A 744 -20.09 -10.48 4.26
N ALA A 745 -19.16 -9.75 3.62
CA ALA A 745 -17.75 -10.15 3.58
C ALA A 745 -17.08 -9.96 4.95
N LEU A 746 -17.38 -8.85 5.64
CA LEU A 746 -16.92 -8.62 7.02
C LEU A 746 -17.55 -9.63 7.98
N GLN A 747 -18.84 -9.92 7.83
CA GLN A 747 -19.53 -10.89 8.66
C GLN A 747 -19.04 -12.33 8.42
N GLN A 748 -18.70 -12.69 7.19
CA GLN A 748 -18.06 -13.96 6.86
C GLN A 748 -16.69 -14.09 7.53
N ALA A 749 -15.86 -13.04 7.50
CA ALA A 749 -14.59 -13.03 8.22
C ALA A 749 -14.80 -13.21 9.73
N LEU A 750 -15.78 -12.51 10.30
CA LEU A 750 -16.15 -12.69 11.71
C LEU A 750 -16.64 -14.10 12.00
N ALA A 751 -17.50 -14.70 11.17
CA ALA A 751 -17.99 -16.06 11.32
C ALA A 751 -16.87 -17.10 11.30
N LEU A 752 -15.81 -16.86 10.52
CA LEU A 752 -14.59 -17.66 10.47
C LEU A 752 -13.60 -17.32 11.59
N GLY A 753 -13.98 -16.52 12.58
CA GLY A 753 -13.20 -16.30 13.80
C GLY A 753 -12.23 -15.12 13.74
N THR A 754 -12.16 -14.39 12.63
CA THR A 754 -11.41 -13.13 12.54
C THR A 754 -12.12 -12.05 13.36
N THR A 755 -11.57 -11.68 14.51
CA THR A 755 -12.16 -10.63 15.37
C THR A 755 -11.51 -9.28 15.15
N THR A 756 -10.37 -9.20 14.48
CA THR A 756 -9.69 -7.94 14.14
C THR A 756 -9.09 -8.01 12.74
N ILE A 757 -9.23 -6.93 11.98
CA ILE A 757 -8.59 -6.75 10.67
C ILE A 757 -7.79 -5.45 10.66
N HIS A 758 -6.60 -5.49 10.08
CA HIS A 758 -5.87 -4.31 9.63
C HIS A 758 -5.80 -4.33 8.10
N ASN A 759 -6.42 -3.35 7.45
CA ASN A 759 -6.42 -3.22 6.00
C ASN A 759 -5.40 -2.15 5.56
N PRO A 760 -4.27 -2.51 4.94
CA PRO A 760 -3.21 -1.57 4.61
C PRO A 760 -3.42 -0.83 3.27
N SER A 761 -4.58 -0.98 2.62
CA SER A 761 -4.89 -0.23 1.40
C SER A 761 -6.38 -0.22 1.10
N THR A 762 -7.03 0.92 1.34
CA THR A 762 -8.48 1.08 1.09
C THR A 762 -8.85 2.55 0.79
N GLU A 763 -10.15 2.83 0.70
CA GLU A 763 -10.70 4.19 0.55
C GLU A 763 -11.21 4.71 1.92
N SER A 764 -11.36 6.03 2.08
CA SER A 764 -11.77 6.67 3.35
C SER A 764 -13.15 6.24 3.86
N ALA A 765 -13.99 5.61 3.03
CA ALA A 765 -15.24 4.99 3.47
C ALA A 765 -15.02 3.85 4.50
N PHE A 766 -13.79 3.33 4.62
CA PHE A 766 -13.42 2.37 5.65
C PHE A 766 -13.57 2.93 7.06
N PHE A 767 -13.11 4.16 7.32
CA PHE A 767 -13.22 4.79 8.65
C PHE A 767 -14.69 4.99 9.06
N VAL A 768 -15.59 5.14 8.09
CA VAL A 768 -17.04 5.19 8.35
C VAL A 768 -17.57 3.84 8.82
N ALA A 769 -17.14 2.76 8.17
CA ALA A 769 -17.52 1.40 8.54
C ALA A 769 -16.91 1.02 9.90
N GLU A 770 -15.67 1.44 10.17
CA GLU A 770 -15.02 1.33 11.47
C GLU A 770 -15.82 2.04 12.56
N ASP A 771 -16.17 3.32 12.37
CA ASP A 771 -16.96 4.07 13.35
C ASP A 771 -18.32 3.41 13.58
N MET A 772 -18.99 2.94 12.51
CA MET A 772 -20.24 2.18 12.62
C MET A 772 -20.08 0.87 13.38
N GLN A 773 -18.96 0.16 13.22
CA GLN A 773 -18.64 -1.04 13.97
C GLN A 773 -18.45 -0.70 15.45
N ARG A 774 -17.66 0.32 15.76
CA ARG A 774 -17.39 0.76 17.14
C ARG A 774 -18.64 1.26 17.86
N THR A 775 -19.65 1.78 17.14
CA THR A 775 -20.93 2.22 17.71
C THR A 775 -22.08 1.20 17.61
N GLY A 776 -21.79 -0.04 17.19
CA GLY A 776 -22.78 -1.13 17.14
C GLY A 776 -23.80 -1.01 15.99
N GLU A 777 -23.54 -0.16 14.99
CA GLU A 777 -24.38 -0.01 13.79
C GLU A 777 -24.03 -1.02 12.68
N LEU A 778 -22.89 -1.69 12.79
CA LEU A 778 -22.40 -2.70 11.85
C LEU A 778 -21.74 -3.87 12.62
N LEU A 779 -22.27 -5.08 12.47
CA LEU A 779 -21.61 -6.29 12.98
C LEU A 779 -20.46 -6.67 12.04
N ALA A 780 -19.23 -6.57 12.54
CA ALA A 780 -17.99 -6.83 11.82
C ALA A 780 -16.85 -7.11 12.83
N PRO A 781 -15.69 -7.63 12.37
CA PRO A 781 -14.44 -7.61 13.14
C PRO A 781 -14.09 -6.18 13.54
N ARG A 782 -13.24 -5.98 14.55
CA ARG A 782 -12.63 -4.67 14.81
C ARG A 782 -11.82 -4.24 13.61
N MET A 783 -11.99 -2.99 13.18
CA MET A 783 -11.47 -2.51 11.91
C MET A 783 -10.39 -1.47 12.14
N PHE A 784 -9.25 -1.63 11.47
CA PHE A 784 -8.17 -0.64 11.44
C PHE A 784 -7.64 -0.55 10.01
N SER A 785 -7.17 0.63 9.60
CA SER A 785 -6.64 0.79 8.25
C SER A 785 -5.69 1.98 8.13
N THR A 786 -4.79 1.90 7.15
CA THR A 786 -4.00 3.03 6.69
C THR A 786 -4.82 4.05 5.88
N GLY A 787 -6.05 3.70 5.49
CA GLY A 787 -6.82 4.45 4.51
C GLY A 787 -6.18 4.37 3.11
N ARG A 788 -6.22 5.50 2.39
CA ARG A 788 -5.63 5.60 1.05
C ARG A 788 -4.11 5.57 1.14
N ILE A 789 -3.49 4.65 0.39
CA ILE A 789 -2.03 4.47 0.34
C ILE A 789 -1.28 5.76 -0.07
N ILE A 790 -0.06 5.94 0.47
CA ILE A 790 0.87 6.99 0.02
C ILE A 790 1.65 6.43 -1.17
N TYR A 791 1.11 6.64 -2.38
CA TYR A 791 1.54 5.93 -3.59
C TYR A 791 2.50 6.72 -4.48
N GLY A 792 3.61 6.12 -4.86
CA GLY A 792 4.60 6.77 -5.74
C GLY A 792 4.35 6.67 -7.24
N ALA A 793 3.46 5.78 -7.71
CA ALA A 793 3.19 5.68 -9.13
C ALA A 793 2.15 6.73 -9.59
N ARG A 794 2.40 7.33 -10.75
CA ARG A 794 1.55 8.38 -11.33
C ARG A 794 0.18 7.85 -11.74
N SER A 795 -0.75 7.87 -10.79
CA SER A 795 -2.17 7.60 -10.94
C SER A 795 -2.97 8.76 -10.34
N PRO A 796 -3.90 9.40 -11.08
CA PRO A 796 -4.61 10.60 -10.60
C PRO A 796 -5.31 10.37 -9.25
N TYR A 797 -5.77 9.15 -8.97
CA TYR A 797 -6.56 8.85 -7.78
C TYR A 797 -5.76 8.43 -6.55
N ALA A 798 -4.47 8.15 -6.68
CA ALA A 798 -3.67 7.56 -5.59
C ALA A 798 -2.30 8.22 -5.41
N TYR A 799 -1.76 8.86 -6.45
CA TYR A 799 -0.43 9.47 -6.43
C TYR A 799 -0.29 10.47 -5.30
N ALA A 800 0.75 10.29 -4.50
CA ALA A 800 1.18 11.18 -3.43
C ALA A 800 2.55 11.76 -3.83
N GLN A 801 2.54 13.00 -4.32
CA GLN A 801 3.76 13.72 -4.62
C GLN A 801 4.50 14.04 -3.32
N ILE A 802 5.79 13.68 -3.28
CA ILE A 802 6.70 13.94 -2.16
C ILE A 802 8.02 14.41 -2.73
N ASP A 803 8.28 15.71 -2.62
CA ASP A 803 9.55 16.35 -2.94
C ASP A 803 10.24 16.92 -1.69
N SER A 804 9.51 17.00 -0.57
CA SER A 804 10.01 17.45 0.72
C SER A 804 9.43 16.67 1.90
N LEU A 805 10.02 16.83 3.10
CA LEU A 805 9.47 16.24 4.32
C LEU A 805 8.11 16.85 4.67
N GLU A 806 7.85 18.12 4.31
CA GLU A 806 6.54 18.74 4.57
C GLU A 806 5.45 18.07 3.72
N ASP A 807 5.73 17.79 2.44
CA ASP A 807 4.80 17.05 1.58
C ASP A 807 4.46 15.67 2.19
N ALA A 808 5.45 14.97 2.74
CA ALA A 808 5.23 13.71 3.44
C ALA A 808 4.38 13.90 4.70
N LEU A 809 4.62 14.96 5.47
CA LEU A 809 3.81 15.33 6.64
C LEU A 809 2.36 15.64 6.25
N ASP A 810 2.11 16.31 5.12
CA ASP A 810 0.76 16.60 4.65
C ASP A 810 -0.04 15.34 4.37
N HIS A 811 0.55 14.36 3.67
CA HIS A 811 -0.11 13.07 3.44
C HIS A 811 -0.38 12.30 4.74
N VAL A 812 0.60 12.27 5.65
CA VAL A 812 0.46 11.59 6.95
C VAL A 812 -0.60 12.26 7.83
N ARG A 813 -0.57 13.60 7.95
CA ARG A 813 -1.55 14.38 8.73
C ARG A 813 -2.95 14.29 8.15
N ARG A 814 -3.09 14.23 6.82
CA ARG A 814 -4.38 13.97 6.17
C ARG A 814 -4.98 12.65 6.61
N LEU A 815 -4.22 11.56 6.51
CA LEU A 815 -4.67 10.23 6.92
C LEU A 815 -4.98 10.17 8.42
N ARG A 816 -4.16 10.81 9.25
CA ARG A 816 -4.41 10.95 10.69
C ARG A 816 -5.72 11.68 10.98
N ALA A 817 -6.00 12.76 10.26
CA ALA A 817 -7.24 13.53 10.40
C ALA A 817 -8.48 12.72 9.96
N GLU A 818 -8.33 11.80 9.00
CA GLU A 818 -9.38 10.86 8.60
C GLU A 818 -9.61 9.74 9.64
N GLY A 819 -8.65 9.47 10.52
CA GLY A 819 -8.75 8.48 11.61
C GLY A 819 -7.75 7.33 11.52
N ALA A 820 -6.81 7.36 10.58
CA ALA A 820 -5.83 6.29 10.43
C ALA A 820 -4.87 6.24 11.63
N PRO A 821 -4.57 5.06 12.20
CA PRO A 821 -3.50 4.88 13.18
C PRO A 821 -2.15 4.49 12.55
N SER A 822 -2.16 4.20 11.24
CA SER A 822 -1.03 3.73 10.44
C SER A 822 -1.04 4.38 9.05
N VAL A 823 0.08 4.35 8.34
CA VAL A 823 0.17 4.73 6.91
C VAL A 823 0.82 3.61 6.10
N LYS A 824 0.49 3.52 4.81
CA LYS A 824 1.11 2.58 3.86
C LYS A 824 2.08 3.31 2.95
N ASN A 825 3.37 3.01 3.10
CA ASN A 825 4.43 3.47 2.21
C ASN A 825 4.48 2.56 0.97
N TYR A 826 3.99 3.04 -0.18
CA TYR A 826 3.65 2.17 -1.32
C TYR A 826 4.38 2.60 -2.60
N ASN A 827 5.33 1.79 -3.06
CA ASN A 827 6.05 1.94 -4.35
C ASN A 827 6.53 3.38 -4.66
N GLN A 828 7.01 4.11 -3.64
CA GLN A 828 7.73 5.36 -3.85
C GLN A 828 9.05 5.05 -4.57
N PRO A 829 9.28 5.58 -5.79
CA PRO A 829 10.41 5.15 -6.62
C PRO A 829 11.76 5.61 -6.07
N ARG A 830 11.80 6.75 -5.38
CA ARG A 830 13.04 7.30 -4.81
C ARG A 830 13.17 6.99 -3.32
N ARG A 831 14.39 6.76 -2.88
CA ARG A 831 14.77 6.32 -1.53
C ARG A 831 14.49 7.39 -0.47
N GLU A 832 14.81 8.64 -0.76
CA GLU A 832 14.55 9.80 0.10
C GLU A 832 13.06 9.97 0.38
N GLN A 833 12.19 9.71 -0.61
CA GLN A 833 10.74 9.79 -0.43
C GLN A 833 10.25 8.76 0.59
N ARG A 834 10.77 7.53 0.52
CA ARG A 834 10.42 6.45 1.46
C ARG A 834 10.84 6.80 2.88
N GLN A 835 12.05 7.33 3.07
CA GLN A 835 12.55 7.77 4.37
C GLN A 835 11.76 8.96 4.93
N MET A 836 11.38 9.92 4.09
CA MET A 836 10.56 11.07 4.49
C MET A 836 9.18 10.64 5.01
N VAL A 837 8.54 9.63 4.40
CA VAL A 837 7.28 9.06 4.91
C VAL A 837 7.46 8.44 6.29
N VAL A 838 8.55 7.69 6.51
CA VAL A 838 8.84 7.08 7.81
C VAL A 838 9.04 8.15 8.88
N GLU A 839 9.85 9.17 8.59
CA GLU A 839 10.10 10.27 9.53
C GLU A 839 8.84 11.09 9.82
N ALA A 840 8.01 11.36 8.80
CA ALA A 840 6.72 12.03 8.98
C ALA A 840 5.78 11.24 9.90
N ALA A 841 5.64 9.93 9.68
CA ALA A 841 4.85 9.06 10.54
C ALA A 841 5.39 8.96 11.97
N ARG A 842 6.71 8.94 12.14
CA ARG A 842 7.35 8.98 13.47
C ARG A 842 7.03 10.28 14.23
N ARG A 843 7.01 11.42 13.54
CA ARG A 843 6.62 12.72 14.13
C ARG A 843 5.15 12.76 14.53
N GLU A 844 4.29 12.11 13.76
CA GLU A 844 2.84 12.03 14.01
C GLU A 844 2.44 10.81 14.87
N ASN A 845 3.42 10.01 15.34
CA ASN A 845 3.24 8.82 16.16
C ASN A 845 2.29 7.78 15.52
N MET A 846 2.53 7.46 14.26
CA MET A 846 1.76 6.48 13.47
C MET A 846 2.64 5.31 13.03
N LEU A 847 2.07 4.10 12.95
CA LEU A 847 2.76 2.94 12.36
C LEU A 847 3.01 3.18 10.87
N VAL A 848 4.06 2.58 10.33
CA VAL A 848 4.33 2.55 8.89
C VAL A 848 4.40 1.10 8.44
N VAL A 849 3.40 0.70 7.67
CA VAL A 849 3.43 -0.58 6.96
C VAL A 849 3.99 -0.33 5.56
N ALA A 850 4.97 -1.11 5.10
CA ALA A 850 5.57 -0.94 3.79
C ALA A 850 5.03 -1.97 2.79
N GLU A 851 4.85 -1.60 1.52
CA GLU A 851 4.64 -2.58 0.45
C GLU A 851 5.97 -3.21 0.05
N GLY A 852 6.15 -4.52 0.28
CA GLY A 852 7.22 -5.29 -0.33
C GLY A 852 7.07 -5.27 -1.85
N GLY A 853 8.14 -4.85 -2.54
CA GLY A 853 8.12 -4.57 -3.96
C GLY A 853 8.31 -5.79 -4.86
N SER A 854 8.40 -6.99 -4.26
CA SER A 854 8.90 -8.20 -4.94
C SER A 854 10.33 -7.99 -5.50
N LEU A 855 11.14 -7.21 -4.78
CA LEU A 855 12.50 -6.85 -5.16
C LEU A 855 13.40 -6.94 -3.92
N PHE A 856 14.29 -7.94 -3.87
CA PHE A 856 15.16 -8.22 -2.72
C PHE A 856 15.83 -6.96 -2.13
N GLY A 857 16.48 -6.14 -2.96
CA GLY A 857 17.16 -4.94 -2.50
C GLY A 857 16.20 -3.86 -1.97
N MET A 858 15.02 -3.70 -2.58
CA MET A 858 14.00 -2.76 -2.10
C MET A 858 13.41 -3.23 -0.77
N ASP A 859 13.14 -4.51 -0.61
CA ASP A 859 12.53 -5.02 0.62
C ASP A 859 13.50 -4.88 1.81
N LEU A 860 14.78 -5.19 1.61
CA LEU A 860 15.80 -4.98 2.63
C LEU A 860 16.06 -3.50 2.91
N ASN A 861 15.98 -2.65 1.90
CA ASN A 861 16.16 -1.23 2.11
C ASN A 861 14.92 -0.64 2.83
N LEU A 862 13.71 -1.11 2.61
CA LEU A 862 12.53 -0.72 3.42
C LEU A 862 12.72 -1.06 4.91
N ILE A 863 13.34 -2.20 5.21
CA ILE A 863 13.75 -2.55 6.58
C ILE A 863 14.80 -1.57 7.09
N ALA A 864 15.85 -1.26 6.31
CA ALA A 864 16.87 -0.28 6.70
C ALA A 864 16.31 1.13 6.95
N ASP A 865 15.20 1.49 6.31
CA ASP A 865 14.52 2.79 6.46
C ASP A 865 13.67 2.90 7.74
N GLY A 866 13.54 1.83 8.53
CA GLY A 866 12.76 1.86 9.76
C GLY A 866 11.26 1.84 9.52
N ASN A 867 10.77 1.04 8.57
CA ASN A 867 9.33 0.77 8.50
C ASN A 867 8.93 -0.13 9.70
N SER A 868 7.74 0.04 10.25
CA SER A 868 7.27 -0.76 11.41
C SER A 868 7.11 -2.24 11.05
N THR A 869 6.68 -2.52 9.82
CA THR A 869 6.53 -3.86 9.27
C THR A 869 6.74 -3.84 7.76
N LEU A 870 7.40 -4.90 7.26
CA LEU A 870 7.49 -5.22 5.84
C LEU A 870 6.37 -6.20 5.48
N GLU A 871 5.50 -5.79 4.55
CA GLU A 871 4.42 -6.61 4.05
C GLU A 871 4.80 -7.31 2.74
N HIS A 872 4.29 -8.53 2.52
CA HIS A 872 4.69 -9.47 1.46
C HIS A 872 6.09 -10.03 1.62
N ASN A 873 6.38 -11.12 0.89
CA ASN A 873 7.63 -11.83 1.07
C ASN A 873 8.82 -11.21 0.35
N ILE A 874 10.01 -11.32 0.96
CA ILE A 874 11.27 -11.08 0.28
C ILE A 874 11.42 -12.18 -0.79
N PRO A 875 11.65 -11.85 -2.08
CA PRO A 875 11.49 -12.78 -3.20
C PRO A 875 12.72 -13.66 -3.44
N VAL A 876 13.29 -14.24 -2.38
CA VAL A 876 14.40 -15.20 -2.46
C VAL A 876 14.01 -16.48 -1.72
N GLU A 877 14.55 -17.62 -2.17
CA GLU A 877 14.23 -18.93 -1.60
C GLU A 877 14.82 -19.13 -0.19
N HIS A 878 16.02 -18.59 0.05
CA HIS A 878 16.76 -18.77 1.30
C HIS A 878 17.24 -17.44 1.87
N PHE A 879 17.05 -17.24 3.18
CA PHE A 879 17.71 -16.17 3.92
C PHE A 879 18.98 -16.75 4.55
N TYR A 880 20.14 -16.24 4.16
CA TYR A 880 21.40 -16.60 4.81
C TYR A 880 21.64 -15.72 6.05
N GLU A 881 22.71 -16.01 6.79
CA GLU A 881 23.00 -15.33 8.06
C GLU A 881 23.13 -13.80 7.96
N ASP A 882 23.49 -13.27 6.79
CA ASP A 882 23.49 -11.83 6.56
C ASP A 882 22.08 -11.24 6.75
N VAL A 883 21.08 -11.75 6.03
CA VAL A 883 19.69 -11.29 6.10
C VAL A 883 19.08 -11.56 7.47
N LEU A 884 19.31 -12.75 8.04
CA LEU A 884 18.76 -13.12 9.35
C LEU A 884 19.31 -12.25 10.49
N GLN A 885 20.62 -11.95 10.48
CA GLN A 885 21.21 -11.02 11.47
C GLN A 885 20.73 -9.60 11.24
N PHE A 886 20.60 -9.17 9.98
CA PHE A 886 20.12 -7.84 9.64
C PHE A 886 18.69 -7.61 10.14
N MET A 887 17.74 -8.50 9.79
CA MET A 887 16.35 -8.40 10.22
C MET A 887 16.22 -8.43 11.75
N ALA A 888 16.96 -9.32 12.42
CA ALA A 888 16.97 -9.41 13.88
C ALA A 888 17.43 -8.11 14.57
N GLY A 889 18.27 -7.31 13.92
CA GLY A 889 18.74 -6.04 14.45
C GLY A 889 17.95 -4.81 13.99
N ALA A 890 17.04 -4.95 13.03
CA ALA A 890 16.46 -3.81 12.31
C ALA A 890 15.15 -3.23 12.89
N ASP A 891 14.61 -3.77 13.99
CA ASP A 891 13.33 -3.32 14.61
C ASP A 891 12.17 -3.13 13.60
N THR A 892 12.14 -3.93 12.53
CA THR A 892 11.05 -4.02 11.56
C THR A 892 10.45 -5.42 11.63
N ASN A 893 9.13 -5.50 11.76
CA ASN A 893 8.41 -6.78 11.75
C ASN A 893 8.15 -7.30 10.34
N TYR A 894 7.60 -8.50 10.23
CA TYR A 894 7.41 -9.16 8.94
C TYR A 894 6.02 -9.80 8.80
N THR A 895 5.31 -9.43 7.73
CA THR A 895 4.00 -9.99 7.36
C THR A 895 4.09 -10.55 5.94
N PRO A 896 4.50 -11.82 5.74
CA PRO A 896 4.88 -12.35 4.43
C PRO A 896 3.73 -12.56 3.44
N THR A 897 2.47 -12.57 3.88
CA THR A 897 1.26 -12.78 3.06
C THR A 897 1.37 -13.99 2.12
N LEU A 898 1.63 -15.17 2.70
CA LEU A 898 1.86 -16.46 2.02
C LEU A 898 0.76 -16.80 1.00
N VAL A 899 -0.48 -16.37 1.23
CA VAL A 899 -1.62 -16.49 0.29
C VAL A 899 -1.30 -15.90 -1.10
N VAL A 900 -0.48 -14.84 -1.18
CA VAL A 900 -0.08 -14.14 -2.42
C VAL A 900 1.42 -14.08 -2.67
N GLY A 901 2.20 -14.93 -2.03
CA GLY A 901 3.66 -14.94 -2.12
C GLY A 901 4.23 -14.93 -3.55
N TYR A 902 5.42 -14.36 -3.69
CA TYR A 902 6.19 -14.28 -4.92
C TYR A 902 7.15 -15.47 -5.11
N GLY A 903 7.52 -15.73 -6.36
CA GLY A 903 8.58 -16.70 -6.71
C GLY A 903 8.08 -18.09 -7.10
N GLY A 904 6.75 -18.26 -7.20
CA GLY A 904 6.07 -19.50 -7.60
C GLY A 904 4.57 -19.38 -7.39
N LEU A 905 3.85 -20.51 -7.42
CA LEU A 905 2.43 -20.53 -7.04
C LEU A 905 2.31 -20.33 -5.51
N ALA A 906 1.46 -19.38 -5.10
CA ALA A 906 1.30 -19.03 -3.68
C ALA A 906 0.30 -19.94 -2.92
N GLY A 907 0.00 -19.58 -1.67
CA GLY A 907 -0.93 -20.30 -0.81
C GLY A 907 -2.36 -20.37 -1.34
N ASP A 908 -2.91 -19.29 -1.95
CA ASP A 908 -4.28 -19.31 -2.49
C ASP A 908 -4.53 -20.47 -3.48
N PRO A 909 -3.76 -20.62 -4.58
CA PRO A 909 -3.98 -21.73 -5.50
C PRO A 909 -3.68 -23.08 -4.84
N TYR A 910 -2.73 -23.17 -3.89
CA TYR A 910 -2.45 -24.41 -3.15
C TYR A 910 -3.67 -24.86 -2.35
N TRP A 911 -4.26 -23.98 -1.54
CA TRP A 911 -5.37 -24.37 -0.67
C TRP A 911 -6.67 -24.58 -1.45
N ARG A 912 -6.88 -23.89 -2.57
CA ARG A 912 -7.98 -24.20 -3.49
C ARG A 912 -7.84 -25.60 -4.11
N GLN A 913 -6.62 -26.08 -4.41
CA GLN A 913 -6.44 -27.46 -4.86
C GLN A 913 -6.52 -28.49 -3.73
N ALA A 914 -6.01 -28.16 -2.54
CA ALA A 914 -5.92 -29.07 -1.40
C ALA A 914 -7.24 -29.22 -0.62
N THR A 915 -8.19 -28.30 -0.84
CA THR A 915 -9.48 -28.29 -0.13
C THR A 915 -10.66 -28.18 -1.11
N ASN A 916 -11.88 -28.36 -0.62
CA ASN A 916 -13.09 -27.99 -1.34
C ASN A 916 -13.68 -26.72 -0.70
N ALA A 917 -13.05 -25.56 -0.92
CA ALA A 917 -13.49 -24.30 -0.31
C ALA A 917 -15.00 -24.00 -0.56
N PHE A 918 -15.53 -24.34 -1.74
CA PHE A 918 -16.97 -24.18 -2.04
C PHE A 918 -17.91 -25.05 -1.17
N GLU A 919 -17.39 -26.05 -0.46
CA GLU A 919 -18.12 -26.93 0.46
C GLU A 919 -17.98 -26.51 1.93
N GLN A 920 -17.17 -25.49 2.22
CA GLN A 920 -16.95 -25.00 3.58
C GLN A 920 -18.28 -24.40 4.10
N PRO A 921 -18.83 -24.89 5.25
CA PRO A 921 -20.19 -24.53 5.67
C PRO A 921 -20.44 -23.05 5.95
N LEU A 922 -19.45 -22.35 6.53
CA LEU A 922 -19.54 -20.93 6.86
C LEU A 922 -19.41 -20.04 5.61
N LEU A 923 -18.58 -20.45 4.64
CA LEU A 923 -18.59 -19.81 3.31
C LEU A 923 -19.95 -19.97 2.63
N GLN A 924 -20.56 -21.14 2.70
CA GLN A 924 -21.91 -21.36 2.15
C GLN A 924 -23.00 -20.55 2.86
N ALA A 925 -22.83 -20.28 4.16
CA ALA A 925 -23.78 -19.51 4.96
C ALA A 925 -23.67 -18.00 4.69
N HIS A 926 -22.46 -17.47 4.47
CA HIS A 926 -22.22 -16.02 4.47
C HIS A 926 -21.75 -15.42 3.13
N THR A 927 -21.43 -16.23 2.12
CA THR A 927 -21.11 -15.73 0.76
C THR A 927 -22.32 -15.85 -0.18
N PRO A 928 -22.58 -14.87 -1.07
CA PRO A 928 -23.57 -15.03 -2.12
C PRO A 928 -23.31 -16.32 -2.94
N PRO A 929 -24.28 -17.26 -3.06
CA PRO A 929 -24.02 -18.59 -3.63
C PRO A 929 -23.49 -18.62 -5.06
N ALA A 930 -23.78 -17.59 -5.86
CA ALA A 930 -23.26 -17.44 -7.21
C ALA A 930 -21.81 -16.95 -7.22
N ILE A 931 -21.45 -16.04 -6.31
CA ILE A 931 -20.08 -15.51 -6.14
C ILE A 931 -19.17 -16.63 -5.64
N LEU A 932 -19.57 -17.33 -4.56
CA LEU A 932 -18.80 -18.45 -4.02
C LEU A 932 -18.47 -19.48 -5.10
N ARG A 933 -19.48 -19.90 -5.88
CA ARG A 933 -19.27 -20.87 -6.97
C ARG A 933 -18.34 -20.34 -8.06
N ALA A 934 -18.47 -19.07 -8.44
CA ALA A 934 -17.63 -18.46 -9.46
C ALA A 934 -16.15 -18.39 -9.02
N GLU A 935 -15.90 -18.07 -7.76
CA GLU A 935 -14.55 -17.85 -7.20
C GLU A 935 -13.83 -19.14 -6.81
N THR A 936 -14.57 -20.19 -6.38
CA THR A 936 -13.94 -21.36 -5.72
C THR A 936 -14.15 -22.70 -6.43
N SER A 937 -15.12 -22.83 -7.35
CA SER A 937 -15.42 -24.15 -7.94
C SER A 937 -14.44 -24.59 -9.04
N ARG A 938 -13.79 -23.65 -9.72
CA ARG A 938 -12.71 -23.94 -10.70
C ARG A 938 -11.38 -23.59 -10.05
N ARG A 939 -10.39 -24.46 -10.19
CA ARG A 939 -9.10 -24.35 -9.51
C ARG A 939 -7.93 -24.59 -10.45
N THR A 940 -6.84 -23.87 -10.20
CA THR A 940 -5.51 -24.21 -10.71
C THR A 940 -4.99 -25.42 -9.94
N THR A 941 -4.27 -26.31 -10.60
CA THR A 941 -3.61 -27.46 -9.94
C THR A 941 -2.19 -27.62 -10.48
N ALA A 942 -1.24 -27.93 -9.62
CA ALA A 942 0.15 -28.18 -9.96
C ALA A 942 0.77 -29.23 -9.02
N PRO A 943 1.94 -29.81 -9.34
CA PRO A 943 2.73 -30.57 -8.37
C PRO A 943 3.07 -29.74 -7.13
N GLU A 944 3.25 -30.40 -5.98
CA GLU A 944 3.49 -29.73 -4.70
C GLU A 944 4.75 -28.84 -4.73
N SER A 945 5.81 -29.27 -5.41
CA SER A 945 7.06 -28.51 -5.55
C SER A 945 6.94 -27.18 -6.30
N ASN A 946 5.81 -26.90 -6.95
CA ASN A 946 5.59 -25.64 -7.68
C ASN A 946 4.95 -24.55 -6.79
N PHE A 947 4.55 -24.91 -5.57
CA PHE A 947 4.02 -23.96 -4.60
C PHE A 947 5.14 -23.51 -3.66
N VAL A 948 5.12 -22.24 -3.27
CA VAL A 948 6.24 -21.61 -2.55
C VAL A 948 5.82 -21.05 -1.19
N ASP A 949 4.55 -21.18 -0.80
CA ASP A 949 4.09 -20.70 0.51
C ASP A 949 4.78 -21.41 1.69
N ASP A 950 5.22 -22.65 1.53
CA ASP A 950 6.02 -23.38 2.52
C ASP A 950 7.49 -22.92 2.57
N ASP A 951 8.11 -22.64 1.42
CA ASP A 951 9.45 -22.05 1.38
C ASP A 951 9.46 -20.70 2.10
N ILE A 952 8.49 -19.83 1.79
CA ILE A 952 8.37 -18.52 2.41
C ILE A 952 8.09 -18.66 3.91
N ALA A 953 7.18 -19.56 4.30
CA ALA A 953 6.89 -19.85 5.70
C ALA A 953 8.12 -20.36 6.48
N ARG A 954 8.95 -21.20 5.86
CA ARG A 954 10.21 -21.70 6.44
C ARG A 954 11.16 -20.54 6.75
N GLU A 955 11.34 -19.62 5.81
CA GLU A 955 12.20 -18.45 6.03
C GLU A 955 11.62 -17.48 7.08
N ALA A 956 10.30 -17.29 7.08
CA ALA A 956 9.62 -16.52 8.12
C ALA A 956 9.79 -17.15 9.52
N ALA A 957 9.77 -18.49 9.63
CA ALA A 957 10.03 -19.18 10.89
C ALA A 957 11.46 -18.91 11.40
N ARG A 958 12.46 -18.94 10.52
CA ARG A 958 13.86 -18.61 10.87
C ARG A 958 14.01 -17.16 11.34
N VAL A 959 13.20 -16.24 10.79
CA VAL A 959 13.13 -14.85 11.24
C VAL A 959 12.48 -14.73 12.62
N ALA A 960 11.37 -15.44 12.85
CA ALA A 960 10.68 -15.49 14.15
C ALA A 960 11.58 -16.07 15.26
N GLU A 961 12.36 -17.12 14.97
CA GLU A 961 13.34 -17.72 15.90
C GLU A 961 14.42 -16.73 16.38
N ARG A 962 14.61 -15.61 15.67
CA ARG A 962 15.53 -14.51 16.04
C ARG A 962 14.86 -13.40 16.85
N GLY A 963 13.58 -13.54 17.17
CA GLY A 963 12.82 -12.57 17.96
C GLY A 963 12.21 -11.43 17.16
N VAL A 964 12.15 -11.54 15.83
CA VAL A 964 11.39 -10.61 14.98
C VAL A 964 9.93 -11.06 14.97
N GLU A 965 8.99 -10.15 15.21
CA GLU A 965 7.57 -10.51 15.16
C GLU A 965 7.15 -10.83 13.72
N VAL A 966 6.58 -12.02 13.53
CA VAL A 966 6.00 -12.47 12.27
C VAL A 966 4.48 -12.50 12.42
N ALA A 967 3.77 -11.81 11.54
CA ALA A 967 2.32 -11.72 11.55
C ALA A 967 1.70 -12.42 10.33
N ALA A 968 0.53 -13.02 10.52
CA ALA A 968 -0.28 -13.58 9.45
C ALA A 968 -1.13 -12.49 8.78
N GLY A 969 -1.17 -12.50 7.45
CA GLY A 969 -1.99 -11.59 6.64
C GLY A 969 -2.68 -12.32 5.50
N GLY A 970 -4.02 -12.35 5.50
CA GLY A 970 -4.81 -13.13 4.54
C GLY A 970 -4.90 -12.50 3.14
N HIS A 971 -4.53 -11.23 3.00
CA HIS A 971 -4.57 -10.39 1.79
C HIS A 971 -5.94 -10.21 1.13
N GLY A 972 -6.97 -11.03 1.41
CA GLY A 972 -8.34 -10.80 0.97
C GLY A 972 -8.76 -11.48 -0.34
N GLN A 973 -8.04 -12.51 -0.79
CA GLN A 973 -8.46 -13.34 -1.95
C GLN A 973 -9.77 -14.08 -1.69
N GLN A 974 -10.06 -14.41 -0.43
CA GLN A 974 -11.33 -14.99 -0.02
C GLN A 974 -11.59 -14.68 1.45
N ALA A 975 -12.34 -13.61 1.71
CA ALA A 975 -12.59 -13.08 3.06
C ALA A 975 -12.78 -14.17 4.13
N GLY A 976 -11.94 -14.14 5.16
CA GLY A 976 -12.04 -15.00 6.33
C GLY A 976 -11.40 -16.37 6.19
N ILE A 977 -11.44 -17.02 5.03
CA ILE A 977 -10.82 -18.36 4.88
C ILE A 977 -9.33 -18.26 4.53
N ASP A 978 -8.94 -17.18 3.87
CA ASP A 978 -7.55 -16.90 3.49
C ASP A 978 -6.62 -16.71 4.70
N ILE A 979 -7.06 -16.10 5.79
CA ILE A 979 -6.25 -16.03 7.03
C ILE A 979 -6.01 -17.43 7.63
N HIS A 980 -6.94 -18.38 7.47
CA HIS A 980 -6.68 -19.77 7.87
C HIS A 980 -5.65 -20.43 6.97
N TRP A 981 -5.72 -20.18 5.66
CA TRP A 981 -4.73 -20.66 4.70
C TRP A 981 -3.32 -20.15 5.04
N GLU A 982 -3.21 -18.89 5.45
CA GLU A 982 -1.96 -18.30 5.95
C GLU A 982 -1.40 -19.08 7.15
N ILE A 983 -2.21 -19.26 8.20
CA ILE A 983 -1.85 -20.03 9.41
C ILE A 983 -1.43 -21.46 9.05
N TRP A 984 -2.14 -22.11 8.13
CA TRP A 984 -1.83 -23.48 7.72
C TRP A 984 -0.55 -23.56 6.90
N SER A 985 -0.25 -22.55 6.08
CA SER A 985 0.99 -22.45 5.32
C SER A 985 2.20 -22.24 6.23
N PHE A 986 2.07 -21.49 7.32
CA PHE A 986 3.12 -21.41 8.35
C PHE A 986 3.46 -22.78 8.94
N ALA A 987 2.46 -23.57 9.33
CA ALA A 987 2.66 -24.93 9.81
C ALA A 987 3.23 -25.86 8.70
N ARG A 988 2.79 -25.68 7.45
CA ARG A 988 3.32 -26.42 6.28
C ARG A 988 4.81 -26.13 6.07
N GLY A 989 5.25 -24.89 6.30
CA GLY A 989 6.65 -24.46 6.27
C GLY A 989 7.49 -24.88 7.47
N GLY A 990 6.91 -25.56 8.47
CA GLY A 990 7.63 -26.18 9.58
C GLY A 990 7.47 -25.52 10.95
N MET A 991 6.69 -24.45 11.07
CA MET A 991 6.30 -23.93 12.39
C MET A 991 5.49 -24.97 13.17
N SER A 992 5.62 -24.99 14.50
CA SER A 992 4.71 -25.79 15.33
C SER A 992 3.29 -25.24 15.24
N GLU A 993 2.29 -26.03 15.65
CA GLU A 993 0.91 -25.55 15.69
C GLU A 993 0.73 -24.35 16.62
N VAL A 994 1.55 -24.23 17.68
CA VAL A 994 1.51 -23.07 18.58
C VAL A 994 2.10 -21.84 17.89
N ASP A 995 3.27 -21.97 17.26
CA ASP A 995 3.95 -20.84 16.60
C ASP A 995 3.10 -20.30 15.43
N ALA A 996 2.50 -21.20 14.64
CA ALA A 996 1.60 -20.82 13.56
C ALA A 996 0.31 -20.13 14.06
N LEU A 997 -0.17 -20.47 15.26
CA LEU A 997 -1.29 -19.74 15.88
C LEU A 997 -0.84 -18.37 16.41
N GLU A 998 0.38 -18.26 16.95
CA GLU A 998 0.94 -17.01 17.45
C GLU A 998 0.98 -15.93 16.36
N THR A 999 1.33 -16.29 15.12
CA THR A 999 1.39 -15.33 13.99
C THR A 999 0.05 -14.65 13.72
N ALA A 1000 -1.08 -15.29 14.02
CA ALA A 1000 -2.43 -14.76 13.80
C ALA A 1000 -3.13 -14.32 15.10
N THR A 1001 -2.42 -14.29 16.23
CA THR A 1001 -2.96 -13.88 17.53
C THR A 1001 -2.04 -12.86 18.20
N ILE A 1002 -1.22 -13.26 19.18
CA ILE A 1002 -0.41 -12.32 19.94
C ILE A 1002 0.74 -11.72 19.11
N GLY A 1003 1.32 -12.45 18.16
CA GLY A 1003 2.35 -11.92 17.25
C GLY A 1003 1.81 -10.81 16.35
N ALA A 1004 0.63 -11.01 15.75
CA ALA A 1004 -0.06 -9.96 14.99
C ALA A 1004 -0.43 -8.76 15.88
N ALA A 1005 -0.90 -8.98 17.10
CA ALA A 1005 -1.23 -7.90 18.03
C ALA A 1005 0.01 -7.07 18.40
N ARG A 1006 1.15 -7.71 18.70
CA ARG A 1006 2.42 -7.01 18.98
C ARG A 1006 2.88 -6.24 17.75
N SER A 1007 2.75 -6.84 16.56
CA SER A 1007 3.18 -6.18 15.33
C SER A 1007 2.44 -4.89 15.04
N LEU A 1008 1.15 -4.87 15.36
CA LEU A 1008 0.28 -3.71 15.20
C LEU A 1008 0.19 -2.84 16.47
N GLY A 1009 0.96 -3.10 17.53
CA GLY A 1009 0.93 -2.33 18.77
C GLY A 1009 -0.41 -2.41 19.53
N MET A 1010 -1.15 -3.51 19.39
CA MET A 1010 -2.47 -3.78 19.97
C MET A 1010 -2.41 -4.80 21.12
N ASP A 1011 -1.23 -5.32 21.42
CA ASP A 1011 -0.99 -6.43 22.35
C ASP A 1011 -1.37 -6.12 23.81
N SER A 1012 -1.50 -4.84 24.18
CA SER A 1012 -1.98 -4.45 25.50
C SER A 1012 -3.45 -4.81 25.75
N GLU A 1013 -4.27 -4.98 24.70
CA GLU A 1013 -5.72 -5.19 24.82
C GLU A 1013 -6.23 -6.50 24.19
N ILE A 1014 -5.55 -7.02 23.16
CA ILE A 1014 -5.94 -8.26 22.44
C ILE A 1014 -4.73 -9.18 22.17
N GLY A 1015 -4.95 -10.25 21.40
CA GLY A 1015 -3.93 -11.21 20.96
C GLY A 1015 -3.69 -12.38 21.92
N SER A 1016 -4.02 -12.23 23.20
CA SER A 1016 -3.98 -13.31 24.20
C SER A 1016 -5.21 -13.27 25.12
N LEU A 1017 -5.49 -14.37 25.81
CA LEU A 1017 -6.57 -14.50 26.77
C LEU A 1017 -6.04 -14.35 28.20
N GLU A 1018 -6.08 -13.12 28.69
CA GLU A 1018 -5.58 -12.76 30.02
C GLU A 1018 -6.58 -11.90 30.78
N VAL A 1019 -6.53 -11.93 32.11
CA VAL A 1019 -7.38 -11.05 32.94
C VAL A 1019 -7.07 -9.59 32.62
N GLY A 1020 -8.12 -8.82 32.33
CA GLY A 1020 -7.99 -7.40 32.00
C GLY A 1020 -7.75 -7.11 30.52
N LYS A 1021 -7.73 -8.12 29.64
CA LYS A 1021 -7.82 -7.95 28.19
C LYS A 1021 -9.27 -8.04 27.69
N LEU A 1022 -9.51 -7.59 26.46
CA LEU A 1022 -10.81 -7.68 25.82
C LEU A 1022 -11.21 -9.14 25.58
N ALA A 1023 -12.49 -9.43 25.74
CA ALA A 1023 -13.07 -10.75 25.49
C ALA A 1023 -13.34 -10.95 24.00
N ASP A 1024 -12.26 -11.00 23.21
CA ASP A 1024 -12.27 -11.34 21.79
C ASP A 1024 -11.66 -12.74 21.61
N LEU A 1025 -12.49 -13.75 21.37
CA LEU A 1025 -12.09 -15.16 21.36
C LEU A 1025 -12.94 -16.02 20.44
N VAL A 1026 -12.43 -17.20 20.10
CA VAL A 1026 -13.11 -18.15 19.21
C VAL A 1026 -13.28 -19.49 19.91
N ILE A 1027 -14.47 -20.08 19.83
CA ILE A 1027 -14.75 -21.45 20.27
C ILE A 1027 -14.76 -22.37 19.05
N LEU A 1028 -13.84 -23.33 19.04
CA LEU A 1028 -13.61 -24.29 17.97
C LEU A 1028 -14.13 -25.67 18.37
N THR A 1029 -14.74 -26.37 17.42
CA THR A 1029 -15.12 -27.78 17.61
C THR A 1029 -13.93 -28.74 17.57
N GLY A 1030 -12.83 -28.34 16.92
CA GLY A 1030 -11.56 -29.08 16.87
C GLY A 1030 -10.46 -28.50 17.78
N ASN A 1031 -9.33 -29.20 17.88
CA ASN A 1031 -8.14 -28.74 18.59
C ASN A 1031 -7.05 -28.31 17.59
N PRO A 1032 -6.73 -27.00 17.46
CA PRO A 1032 -5.70 -26.55 16.52
C PRO A 1032 -4.29 -26.99 16.91
N LEU A 1033 -4.04 -27.37 18.17
CA LEU A 1033 -2.74 -27.90 18.61
C LEU A 1033 -2.50 -29.38 18.22
N GLU A 1034 -3.54 -30.09 17.78
CA GLU A 1034 -3.41 -31.45 17.22
C GLU A 1034 -3.38 -31.46 15.69
N ASN A 1035 -4.02 -30.45 15.09
CA ASN A 1035 -4.05 -30.21 13.67
C ASN A 1035 -4.44 -28.75 13.46
N ILE A 1036 -3.48 -27.96 12.98
CA ILE A 1036 -3.66 -26.52 12.77
C ILE A 1036 -4.88 -26.18 11.90
N ARG A 1037 -5.32 -27.11 11.04
CA ARG A 1037 -6.51 -26.94 10.21
C ARG A 1037 -7.80 -26.80 11.00
N ASN A 1038 -7.81 -27.19 12.27
CA ASN A 1038 -8.97 -27.02 13.13
C ASN A 1038 -9.27 -25.53 13.44
N THR A 1039 -8.42 -24.58 13.05
CA THR A 1039 -8.74 -23.14 13.16
C THR A 1039 -10.01 -22.75 12.40
N GLU A 1040 -10.35 -23.41 11.29
CA GLU A 1040 -11.60 -23.11 10.53
C GLU A 1040 -12.87 -23.69 11.16
N THR A 1041 -12.76 -24.49 12.23
CA THR A 1041 -13.89 -25.27 12.80
C THR A 1041 -14.74 -24.49 13.80
N VAL A 1042 -14.95 -23.21 13.49
CA VAL A 1042 -15.56 -22.21 14.36
C VAL A 1042 -17.02 -22.54 14.66
N GLU A 1043 -17.36 -22.65 15.95
CA GLU A 1043 -18.73 -22.88 16.46
C GLU A 1043 -19.33 -21.55 16.97
N THR A 1044 -18.51 -20.76 17.68
CA THR A 1044 -18.95 -19.49 18.28
C THR A 1044 -17.82 -18.49 18.25
N VAL A 1045 -18.13 -17.25 17.93
CA VAL A 1045 -17.19 -16.13 17.96
C VAL A 1045 -17.64 -15.14 19.01
N VAL A 1046 -16.73 -14.75 19.88
CA VAL A 1046 -16.97 -13.76 20.91
C VAL A 1046 -16.18 -12.51 20.55
N ILE A 1047 -16.86 -11.38 20.43
CA ILE A 1047 -16.25 -10.08 20.14
C ILE A 1047 -16.89 -9.03 21.05
N GLY A 1048 -16.06 -8.27 21.77
CA GLY A 1048 -16.55 -7.28 22.74
C GLY A 1048 -17.42 -7.89 23.83
N GLY A 1049 -17.16 -9.15 24.21
CA GLY A 1049 -17.93 -9.89 25.23
C GLY A 1049 -19.30 -10.42 24.79
N ARG A 1050 -19.71 -10.18 23.54
CA ARG A 1050 -20.93 -10.76 22.94
C ARG A 1050 -20.58 -12.02 22.17
N ALA A 1051 -21.32 -13.10 22.39
CA ALA A 1051 -21.11 -14.40 21.74
C ALA A 1051 -22.09 -14.59 20.59
N TYR A 1052 -21.59 -14.96 19.42
CA TYR A 1052 -22.37 -15.18 18.20
C TYR A 1052 -22.19 -16.60 17.69
N ASP A 1053 -23.31 -17.26 17.36
CA ASP A 1053 -23.28 -18.54 16.65
C ASP A 1053 -22.68 -18.34 15.25
N ALA A 1054 -21.63 -19.08 14.90
CA ALA A 1054 -20.86 -18.81 13.69
C ALA A 1054 -21.67 -19.03 12.40
N ALA A 1055 -22.64 -19.96 12.40
CA ALA A 1055 -23.43 -20.28 11.21
C ALA A 1055 -24.55 -19.28 10.92
N THR A 1056 -25.00 -18.53 11.93
CA THR A 1056 -26.14 -17.61 11.81
C THR A 1056 -25.78 -16.15 12.11
N LEU A 1057 -24.72 -15.93 12.88
CA LEU A 1057 -24.32 -14.68 13.52
C LEU A 1057 -25.42 -14.07 14.41
N ASN A 1058 -26.30 -14.91 14.94
CA ASN A 1058 -27.20 -14.51 16.01
C ASN A 1058 -26.46 -14.53 17.34
N GLU A 1059 -26.76 -13.54 18.20
CA GLU A 1059 -26.21 -13.50 19.55
C GLU A 1059 -26.79 -14.65 20.39
N VAL A 1060 -25.92 -15.36 21.12
CA VAL A 1060 -26.25 -16.52 21.92
C VAL A 1060 -25.68 -16.38 23.32
N ALA A 1061 -26.50 -16.68 24.34
CA ALA A 1061 -26.17 -16.58 25.77
C ALA A 1061 -25.86 -15.17 26.31
N SER A 1062 -25.11 -14.32 25.61
CA SER A 1062 -24.82 -12.93 26.00
C SER A 1062 -25.97 -11.96 25.75
N GLY A 1063 -26.87 -12.30 24.82
CA GLY A 1063 -28.01 -11.48 24.41
C GLY A 1063 -28.97 -12.24 23.49
N ASP A 1064 -29.84 -11.51 22.82
CA ASP A 1064 -30.89 -12.03 21.93
C ASP A 1064 -30.95 -11.32 20.56
N SER A 1065 -29.89 -10.59 20.19
CA SER A 1065 -29.79 -9.93 18.88
C SER A 1065 -29.76 -10.95 17.73
N THR A 1066 -30.49 -10.66 16.65
CA THR A 1066 -30.51 -11.49 15.44
C THR A 1066 -29.95 -10.72 14.25
N ARG A 1067 -29.09 -11.35 13.45
CA ARG A 1067 -28.55 -10.78 12.23
C ARG A 1067 -29.69 -10.44 11.26
N ALA A 1068 -29.62 -9.27 10.62
CA ALA A 1068 -30.55 -8.93 9.55
C ALA A 1068 -30.27 -9.80 8.30
N PRO A 1069 -31.29 -10.16 7.50
CA PRO A 1069 -31.08 -10.95 6.29
C PRO A 1069 -30.08 -10.30 5.33
N TYR A 1070 -29.30 -11.13 4.65
CA TYR A 1070 -28.52 -10.69 3.51
C TYR A 1070 -29.44 -10.38 2.34
N TRP A 1071 -28.96 -9.60 1.37
CA TRP A 1071 -29.78 -9.21 0.21
C TRP A 1071 -30.21 -10.40 -0.67
N TRP A 1072 -29.58 -11.57 -0.54
CA TRP A 1072 -29.96 -12.80 -1.26
C TRP A 1072 -30.75 -13.80 -0.41
N GLU A 1073 -31.05 -13.47 0.84
CA GLU A 1073 -31.84 -14.31 1.75
C GLU A 1073 -33.30 -13.82 1.75
N ASP A 1074 -34.25 -14.77 1.69
CA ASP A 1074 -35.70 -14.51 1.61
C ASP A 1074 -36.39 -14.33 2.98
#